data_AF-A0A5N5QL99-F1
#
_entry.id   AF-A0A5N5QL99-F1
#
_cell.length_a   1.000
_cell.length_b   1.000
_cell.length_c   1.000
_cell.angle_alpha   90.00
_cell.angle_beta   90.00
_cell.angle_gamma   90.00
#
_symmetry.space_group_name_H-M   'P 1'
#
loop_
_entity.id
_entity.type
_entity.pdbx_description
1 polymer ?
#
loop_
_entity_poly.entity_id
_entity_poly.type
_entity_poly.pdbx_seq_one_letter_code
_entity_poly.pdbx_strand_id
1 'polypeptide(L)'
;MRVSFIVAGLLSMASAAFALEDGVEVDAYHIPSECPLRSHNGDKLSMHYTGKLESNGKKFDSSRDRNQPFEFTIGSGQVIQGWEQGLLDMCVGEKRKLTISPKLGYGDRGFPPVIPGGSTLIFDVELLGIKERKPETKEELYAGAHQVYAASEFSPWSLALGLSVQDNQAKTWDAATASPRNEFTGFFSMTELDYDVFIAGSGPIGATYARHVLEHHKSARILMVEVGSQESPIIGANLKNSIKYQRDLSAFTHIIRAAFQPVSIPPAGGFLPTLQGDVWSQPGSRSSISSPYNPDQDPYVAVGESVTHTVGGMATHWTCACPEPHDEELVECPIELGEMRQLLRRGKKLLNVHDDHFEHSLRHQLVKKALTDAYAPRGIAVKSIPLAGERPKDNDTLFNWTGVDTILGDYIFTKDTQGRDRFKLLSECLVVKFITDPDVPDKVISALIRDLRTGHESNISAKVFVAACGVVCTPQLLWNSDIRHKALGHYFTTQSHTFCQVVLRRTLIDSLKTSHPDIEVDPIDGLPIPLHDPEPQITIPYSAEHPFHTQFHRDAFSYGDVGPQIDQRVVLDIRYFGKLEIKESNYVSFSYQDRHGRPNTDIYDMPQPTFHFRTSTKDDALTQRMMREMCDSASVLGSYLPNAPPQHMGLGCHSTGTTRVGNDPKTSVANKNSRVRRDGEDLFRNLWVGGTSCIPDSTACNPTLTAVAYAIQGAEDLIKVLGTGKDV
;
A
#
# COMPACT_ATOMS: atom_id res chain seq x y z
N MET A 1 32.76 -41.30 -59.66
CA MET A 1 32.24 -41.05 -61.01
C MET A 1 30.83 -40.48 -60.87
N ARG A 2 30.53 -39.41 -61.61
CA ARG A 2 29.25 -38.65 -61.68
C ARG A 2 28.05 -39.59 -61.95
N VAL A 3 26.79 -39.30 -61.62
CA VAL A 3 25.92 -38.22 -62.16
C VAL A 3 24.65 -38.04 -61.28
N SER A 4 24.18 -36.79 -61.25
CA SER A 4 22.97 -36.15 -60.71
C SER A 4 21.61 -36.85 -60.84
N PHE A 5 20.68 -36.54 -59.92
CA PHE A 5 19.35 -35.99 -60.27
C PHE A 5 18.87 -35.00 -59.19
N ILE A 6 18.31 -33.89 -59.67
CA ILE A 6 17.74 -32.76 -58.95
C ILE A 6 16.32 -33.11 -58.49
N VAL A 7 15.95 -32.83 -57.23
CA VAL A 7 14.55 -32.56 -56.86
C VAL A 7 14.54 -31.38 -55.89
N ALA A 8 13.85 -30.32 -56.32
CA ALA A 8 13.66 -29.07 -55.61
C ALA A 8 12.68 -29.25 -54.43
N GLY A 9 13.07 -28.74 -53.27
CA GLY A 9 12.17 -28.59 -52.12
C GLY A 9 11.30 -27.34 -52.27
N LEU A 10 9.99 -27.55 -52.45
CA LEU A 10 8.94 -26.55 -52.30
C LEU A 10 8.25 -26.81 -50.95
N LEU A 11 8.74 -26.17 -49.89
CA LEU A 11 7.96 -26.01 -48.66
C LEU A 11 6.93 -24.90 -48.90
N SER A 12 5.71 -25.32 -49.19
CA SER A 12 4.52 -24.48 -49.14
C SER A 12 4.22 -24.16 -47.66
N MET A 13 4.63 -22.98 -47.18
CA MET A 13 4.07 -22.40 -45.96
C MET A 13 2.64 -21.93 -46.25
N ALA A 14 1.66 -22.70 -45.78
CA ALA A 14 0.30 -22.21 -45.64
C ALA A 14 0.22 -21.37 -44.35
N SER A 15 0.16 -20.05 -44.49
CA SER A 15 -0.26 -19.16 -43.41
C SER A 15 -1.73 -19.44 -43.10
N ALA A 16 -1.99 -20.07 -41.96
CA ALA A 16 -3.29 -19.98 -41.32
C ALA A 16 -3.35 -18.65 -40.57
N ALA A 17 -4.02 -17.67 -41.18
CA ALA A 17 -4.42 -16.45 -40.49
C ALA A 17 -5.47 -16.80 -39.43
N PHE A 18 -5.08 -16.73 -38.16
CA PHE A 18 -6.04 -16.64 -37.07
C PHE A 18 -6.50 -15.18 -36.98
N ALA A 19 -7.79 -14.95 -37.28
CA ALA A 19 -8.45 -13.68 -37.01
C ALA A 19 -8.53 -13.50 -35.48
N LEU A 20 -7.80 -12.53 -34.96
CA LEU A 20 -7.83 -12.11 -33.57
C LEU A 20 -9.03 -11.18 -33.30
N GLU A 21 -9.57 -11.28 -32.10
CA GLU A 21 -10.74 -10.61 -31.56
C GLU A 21 -10.70 -9.07 -31.69
N ASP A 22 -11.78 -8.50 -32.25
CA ASP A 22 -12.40 -7.17 -32.04
C ASP A 22 -11.56 -5.88 -31.77
N GLY A 23 -10.26 -5.84 -32.08
CA GLY A 23 -9.40 -4.64 -31.96
C GLY A 23 -9.03 -3.98 -33.30
N VAL A 24 -8.52 -2.74 -33.25
CA VAL A 24 -7.78 -2.12 -34.38
C VAL A 24 -6.38 -2.70 -34.43
N GLU A 25 -5.95 -3.17 -35.60
CA GLU A 25 -4.55 -3.57 -35.79
C GLU A 25 -3.71 -2.31 -36.04
N VAL A 26 -2.66 -2.12 -35.24
CA VAL A 26 -1.77 -0.95 -35.31
C VAL A 26 -0.36 -1.42 -35.64
N ASP A 27 0.15 -1.04 -36.81
CA ASP A 27 1.51 -1.32 -37.25
C ASP A 27 2.32 -0.01 -37.34
N ALA A 28 3.13 0.27 -36.32
CA ALA A 28 3.98 1.45 -36.26
C ALA A 28 5.33 1.17 -36.94
N TYR A 29 5.52 1.71 -38.15
CA TYR A 29 6.72 1.45 -38.96
C TYR A 29 7.74 2.59 -38.94
N HIS A 30 7.40 3.73 -38.32
CA HIS A 30 8.36 4.80 -38.06
C HIS A 30 8.04 5.50 -36.75
N ILE A 31 8.90 5.33 -35.74
CA ILE A 31 8.80 6.00 -34.45
C ILE A 31 10.04 6.90 -34.29
N PRO A 32 9.89 8.21 -34.06
CA PRO A 32 11.02 9.11 -33.83
C PRO A 32 11.85 8.70 -32.60
N SER A 33 13.16 8.93 -32.62
CA SER A 33 14.07 8.57 -31.52
C SER A 33 13.85 9.38 -30.25
N GLU A 34 13.25 10.56 -30.37
CA GLU A 34 12.84 11.42 -29.26
C GLU A 34 11.32 11.61 -29.31
N CYS A 35 10.65 11.34 -28.19
CA CYS A 35 9.22 11.49 -28.07
C CYS A 35 8.86 12.23 -26.78
N PRO A 36 9.05 13.56 -26.75
CA PRO A 36 8.78 14.36 -25.56
C PRO A 36 7.28 14.47 -25.26
N LEU A 37 6.41 14.18 -26.23
CA LEU A 37 4.96 14.30 -26.12
C LEU A 37 4.26 13.22 -26.96
N ARG A 38 3.31 12.52 -26.33
CA ARG A 38 2.45 11.51 -26.94
C ARG A 38 1.00 11.94 -26.91
N SER A 39 0.21 11.54 -27.90
CA SER A 39 -1.22 11.84 -27.98
C SER A 39 -2.01 11.15 -26.85
N HIS A 40 -2.90 11.90 -26.21
CA HIS A 40 -3.89 11.40 -25.27
C HIS A 40 -5.30 11.92 -25.59
N ASN A 41 -6.33 11.33 -24.98
CA ASN A 41 -7.71 11.79 -25.13
C ASN A 41 -7.83 13.29 -24.78
N GLY A 42 -8.57 14.04 -25.60
CA GLY A 42 -8.74 15.48 -25.50
C GLY A 42 -7.72 16.30 -26.29
N ASP A 43 -6.64 15.70 -26.81
CA ASP A 43 -5.67 16.40 -27.63
C ASP A 43 -6.22 16.74 -29.01
N LYS A 44 -5.96 17.98 -29.46
CA LYS A 44 -6.17 18.37 -30.86
C LYS A 44 -4.98 17.92 -31.71
N LEU A 45 -5.17 16.84 -32.47
CA LEU A 45 -4.17 16.26 -33.35
C LEU A 45 -4.23 16.89 -34.74
N SER A 46 -3.06 17.14 -35.32
CA SER A 46 -2.89 17.53 -36.72
C SER A 46 -2.13 16.43 -37.44
N MET A 47 -2.73 15.79 -38.46
CA MET A 47 -2.10 14.64 -39.13
C MET A 47 -2.28 14.59 -40.64
N HIS A 48 -1.35 13.88 -41.28
CA HIS A 48 -1.55 13.39 -42.64
C HIS A 48 -2.09 11.97 -42.64
N TYR A 49 -2.96 11.66 -43.60
CA TYR A 49 -3.47 10.30 -43.77
C TYR A 49 -3.74 9.97 -45.24
N THR A 50 -3.78 8.67 -45.54
CA THR A 50 -4.35 8.11 -46.77
C THR A 50 -5.18 6.88 -46.43
N GLY A 51 -6.47 6.89 -46.76
CA GLY A 51 -7.41 5.80 -46.55
C GLY A 51 -7.63 4.98 -47.83
N LYS A 52 -7.54 3.65 -47.73
CA LYS A 52 -7.75 2.69 -48.82
C LYS A 52 -8.67 1.55 -48.37
N LEU A 53 -9.44 0.99 -49.31
CA LEU A 53 -10.19 -0.24 -49.07
C LEU A 53 -9.22 -1.43 -49.06
N GLU A 54 -9.31 -2.31 -48.07
CA GLU A 54 -8.47 -3.52 -48.01
C GLU A 54 -8.72 -4.44 -49.22
N SER A 55 -9.98 -4.59 -49.63
CA SER A 55 -10.42 -5.56 -50.65
C SER A 55 -9.83 -5.34 -52.04
N ASN A 56 -9.50 -4.10 -52.41
CA ASN A 56 -9.01 -3.77 -53.75
C ASN A 56 -7.91 -2.69 -53.76
N GLY A 57 -7.45 -2.23 -52.59
CA GLY A 57 -6.45 -1.19 -52.44
C GLY A 57 -6.89 0.19 -52.93
N LYS A 58 -8.16 0.38 -53.34
CA LYS A 58 -8.65 1.64 -53.90
C LYS A 58 -8.61 2.71 -52.83
N LYS A 59 -7.85 3.79 -53.10
CA LYS A 59 -7.83 4.99 -52.28
C LYS A 59 -9.20 5.67 -52.33
N PHE A 60 -9.80 5.89 -51.17
CA PHE A 60 -11.07 6.62 -51.05
C PHE A 60 -10.86 8.06 -50.59
N ASP A 61 -9.82 8.32 -49.80
CA ASP A 61 -9.53 9.66 -49.30
C ASP A 61 -8.04 9.81 -48.91
N SER A 62 -7.51 11.04 -48.99
CA SER A 62 -6.18 11.38 -48.51
C SER A 62 -6.05 12.87 -48.25
N SER A 63 -5.54 13.23 -47.07
CA SER A 63 -5.23 14.63 -46.77
C SER A 63 -4.01 15.14 -47.53
N ARG A 64 -3.14 14.23 -47.99
CA ARG A 64 -1.98 14.56 -48.82
C ARG A 64 -2.39 15.02 -50.22
N ASP A 65 -3.45 14.45 -50.80
CA ASP A 65 -3.97 14.90 -52.11
C ASP A 65 -4.49 16.35 -52.07
N ARG A 66 -4.92 16.81 -50.89
CA ARG A 66 -5.42 18.17 -50.66
C ARG A 66 -4.33 19.14 -50.17
N ASN A 67 -3.12 18.67 -49.90
CA ASN A 67 -2.04 19.43 -49.27
C ASN A 67 -2.46 20.18 -48.00
N GLN A 68 -3.42 19.62 -47.25
CA GLN A 68 -3.93 20.23 -46.03
C GLN A 68 -4.01 19.15 -44.93
N PRO A 69 -3.27 19.29 -43.82
CA PRO A 69 -3.41 18.41 -42.67
C PRO A 69 -4.84 18.33 -42.18
N PHE A 70 -5.24 17.17 -41.69
CA PHE A 70 -6.53 16.99 -41.06
C PHE A 70 -6.38 17.18 -39.56
N GLU A 71 -7.22 18.04 -39.00
CA GLU A 71 -7.21 18.38 -37.58
C GLU A 71 -8.51 17.93 -36.93
N PHE A 72 -8.39 17.25 -35.79
CA PHE A 72 -9.53 16.82 -34.98
C PHE A 72 -9.07 16.63 -33.53
N THR A 73 -10.03 16.54 -32.62
CA THR A 73 -9.78 16.24 -31.20
C THR A 73 -9.99 14.76 -30.95
N ILE A 74 -8.93 14.03 -30.57
CA ILE A 74 -9.02 12.60 -30.25
C ILE A 74 -9.77 12.39 -28.93
N GLY A 75 -10.57 11.34 -28.82
CA GLY A 75 -11.45 11.04 -27.69
C GLY A 75 -12.78 11.81 -27.71
N SER A 76 -13.07 12.63 -28.73
CA SER A 76 -14.30 13.44 -28.82
C SER A 76 -15.38 12.87 -29.76
N GLY A 77 -15.12 11.73 -30.41
CA GLY A 77 -16.04 11.11 -31.36
C GLY A 77 -16.13 11.84 -32.70
N GLN A 78 -15.13 12.67 -33.03
CA GLN A 78 -15.07 13.42 -34.29
C GLN A 78 -14.63 12.56 -35.48
N VAL A 79 -14.01 11.42 -35.21
CA VAL A 79 -13.52 10.47 -36.21
C VAL A 79 -14.10 9.08 -35.97
N ILE A 80 -13.92 8.16 -36.92
CA ILE A 80 -14.38 6.77 -36.77
C ILE A 80 -13.72 6.12 -35.54
N GLN A 81 -14.40 5.17 -34.91
CA GLN A 81 -13.93 4.54 -33.67
C GLN A 81 -12.55 3.89 -33.81
N GLY A 82 -12.22 3.36 -34.99
CA GLY A 82 -10.89 2.80 -35.22
C GLY A 82 -9.76 3.84 -35.19
N TRP A 83 -10.04 5.10 -35.52
CA TRP A 83 -9.09 6.21 -35.35
C TRP A 83 -9.00 6.65 -33.89
N GLU A 84 -10.13 6.70 -33.17
CA GLU A 84 -10.15 7.03 -31.74
C GLU A 84 -9.29 6.05 -30.92
N GLN A 85 -9.24 4.79 -31.33
CA GLN A 85 -8.44 3.76 -30.66
C GLN A 85 -6.99 3.69 -31.19
N GLY A 86 -6.80 3.73 -32.51
CA GLY A 86 -5.49 3.48 -33.13
C GLY A 86 -4.47 4.62 -33.04
N LEU A 87 -4.91 5.82 -32.67
CA LEU A 87 -4.10 7.05 -32.70
C LEU A 87 -3.69 7.54 -31.30
N LEU A 88 -3.99 6.78 -30.25
CA LEU A 88 -3.51 7.02 -28.89
C LEU A 88 -2.02 6.64 -28.75
N ASP A 89 -1.33 7.28 -27.82
CA ASP A 89 0.07 7.03 -27.49
C ASP A 89 1.05 7.23 -28.68
N MET A 90 0.69 8.11 -29.62
CA MET A 90 1.44 8.38 -30.84
C MET A 90 2.32 9.62 -30.68
N CYS A 91 3.58 9.52 -31.09
CA CYS A 91 4.57 10.59 -31.04
C CYS A 91 4.45 11.53 -32.25
N VAL A 92 4.74 12.83 -32.06
CA VAL A 92 4.83 13.77 -33.20
C VAL A 92 5.96 13.33 -34.13
N GLY A 93 5.65 13.10 -35.40
CA GLY A 93 6.54 12.54 -36.42
C GLY A 93 6.37 11.04 -36.64
N GLU A 94 5.63 10.33 -35.78
CA GLU A 94 5.38 8.89 -35.93
C GLU A 94 4.50 8.59 -37.15
N LYS A 95 4.70 7.40 -37.75
CA LYS A 95 3.88 6.86 -38.84
C LYS A 95 3.36 5.48 -38.51
N ARG A 96 2.06 5.28 -38.71
CA ARG A 96 1.36 4.03 -38.43
C ARG A 96 0.52 3.60 -39.62
N LYS A 97 0.33 2.30 -39.75
CA LYS A 97 -0.72 1.70 -40.55
C LYS A 97 -1.80 1.15 -39.62
N LEU A 98 -3.04 1.57 -39.81
CA LEU A 98 -4.20 1.09 -39.07
C LEU A 98 -5.04 0.19 -39.97
N THR A 99 -5.31 -1.05 -39.54
CA THR A 99 -6.31 -1.93 -40.18
C THR A 99 -7.57 -1.88 -39.32
N ILE A 100 -8.66 -1.33 -39.87
CA ILE A 100 -9.90 -1.04 -39.15
C ILE A 100 -11.02 -1.88 -39.73
N SER A 101 -11.59 -2.76 -38.90
CA SER A 101 -12.74 -3.59 -39.26
C SER A 101 -13.98 -2.74 -39.57
N PRO A 102 -14.97 -3.27 -40.31
CA PRO A 102 -16.19 -2.54 -40.63
C PRO A 102 -16.91 -2.00 -39.38
N LYS A 103 -16.92 -2.77 -38.28
CA LYS A 103 -17.55 -2.42 -36.99
C LYS A 103 -16.97 -1.14 -36.37
N LEU A 104 -15.65 -0.91 -36.53
CA LEU A 104 -14.96 0.28 -36.03
C LEU A 104 -14.81 1.40 -37.10
N GLY A 105 -15.26 1.13 -38.33
CA GLY A 105 -15.28 2.05 -39.46
C GLY A 105 -16.70 2.58 -39.75
N TYR A 106 -17.22 2.27 -40.94
CA TYR A 106 -18.54 2.74 -41.42
C TYR A 106 -19.65 1.68 -41.37
N GLY A 107 -19.39 0.51 -40.78
CA GLY A 107 -20.34 -0.59 -40.61
C GLY A 107 -20.95 -1.10 -41.92
N ASP A 108 -22.09 -1.78 -41.82
CA ASP A 108 -22.83 -2.35 -42.96
C ASP A 108 -23.44 -1.27 -43.87
N ARG A 109 -23.58 -0.04 -43.36
CA ARG A 109 -24.08 1.10 -44.13
C ARG A 109 -23.02 1.65 -45.09
N GLY A 110 -21.74 1.55 -44.73
CA GLY A 110 -20.64 2.18 -45.47
C GLY A 110 -20.76 3.70 -45.52
N PHE A 111 -20.02 4.31 -46.46
CA PHE A 111 -20.14 5.72 -46.82
C PHE A 111 -20.35 5.85 -48.34
N PRO A 112 -21.56 5.58 -48.84
CA PRO A 112 -21.83 5.59 -50.28
C PRO A 112 -21.65 6.98 -50.90
N PRO A 113 -21.16 7.07 -52.15
CA PRO A 113 -20.77 5.98 -53.05
C PRO A 113 -19.31 5.51 -52.88
N VAL A 114 -18.58 6.01 -51.89
CA VAL A 114 -17.11 5.94 -51.83
C VAL A 114 -16.62 4.70 -51.06
N ILE A 115 -17.27 4.37 -49.95
CA ILE A 115 -16.94 3.21 -49.10
C ILE A 115 -18.15 2.27 -49.08
N PRO A 116 -18.07 1.09 -49.70
CA PRO A 116 -19.14 0.08 -49.61
C PRO A 116 -19.37 -0.37 -48.16
N GLY A 117 -20.61 -0.77 -47.85
CA GLY A 117 -20.94 -1.40 -46.58
C GLY A 117 -20.10 -2.65 -46.30
N GLY A 118 -19.73 -2.87 -45.04
CA GLY A 118 -18.95 -4.04 -44.63
C GLY A 118 -17.46 -4.00 -45.04
N SER A 119 -16.91 -2.84 -45.40
CA SER A 119 -15.52 -2.72 -45.84
C SER A 119 -14.53 -2.59 -44.67
N THR A 120 -13.45 -3.37 -44.68
CA THR A 120 -12.24 -3.13 -43.87
C THR A 120 -11.42 -2.00 -44.50
N LEU A 121 -10.94 -1.08 -43.66
CA LEU A 121 -10.23 0.12 -44.07
C LEU A 121 -8.76 0.03 -43.65
N ILE A 122 -7.86 0.44 -44.54
CA ILE A 122 -6.44 0.61 -44.24
C ILE A 122 -6.14 2.11 -44.26
N PHE A 123 -5.61 2.63 -43.16
CA PHE A 123 -5.12 4.00 -43.08
C PHE A 123 -3.62 4.03 -42.85
N ASP A 124 -2.91 4.76 -43.71
CA ASP A 124 -1.52 5.18 -43.49
C ASP A 124 -1.56 6.59 -42.91
N VAL A 125 -1.06 6.78 -41.68
CA VAL A 125 -1.17 8.03 -40.91
C VAL A 125 0.20 8.54 -40.46
N GLU A 126 0.34 9.85 -40.35
CA GLU A 126 1.52 10.55 -39.84
C GLU A 126 1.10 11.71 -38.93
N LEU A 127 1.49 11.67 -37.65
CA LEU A 127 1.18 12.72 -36.69
C LEU A 127 2.12 13.90 -36.90
N LEU A 128 1.59 15.08 -37.26
CA LEU A 128 2.40 16.28 -37.53
C LEU A 128 2.53 17.20 -36.32
N GLY A 129 1.59 17.14 -35.38
CA GLY A 129 1.65 17.95 -34.16
C GLY A 129 0.41 17.81 -33.27
N ILE A 130 0.57 18.26 -32.03
CA ILE A 130 -0.48 18.37 -31.01
C ILE A 130 -0.63 19.86 -30.69
N LYS A 131 -1.77 20.47 -31.07
CA LYS A 131 -1.91 21.94 -31.17
C LYS A 131 -2.53 22.62 -29.96
N GLU A 132 -3.45 21.94 -29.26
CA GLU A 132 -4.20 22.50 -28.12
C GLU A 132 -4.29 21.45 -27.03
N ARG A 133 -3.24 21.34 -26.20
CA ARG A 133 -3.28 20.52 -24.99
C ARG A 133 -3.99 21.32 -23.91
N LYS A 134 -5.21 20.93 -23.54
CA LYS A 134 -5.81 21.44 -22.31
C LYS A 134 -4.94 20.97 -21.12
N PRO A 135 -4.51 21.85 -20.21
CA PRO A 135 -3.95 21.39 -18.94
C PRO A 135 -5.04 20.60 -18.22
N GLU A 136 -4.75 19.35 -17.88
CA GLU A 136 -5.72 18.42 -17.29
C GLU A 136 -6.34 19.02 -16.01
N THR A 137 -7.63 19.35 -16.08
CA THR A 137 -8.44 19.68 -14.90
C THR A 137 -9.00 18.39 -14.30
N LYS A 138 -8.99 18.31 -12.96
CA LYS A 138 -9.38 17.14 -12.17
C LYS A 138 -10.71 16.52 -12.60
N GLU A 139 -11.69 17.29 -13.07
CA GLU A 139 -13.01 16.75 -13.48
C GLU A 139 -13.02 15.94 -14.80
N GLU A 140 -12.15 16.21 -15.78
CA GLU A 140 -12.26 15.58 -17.12
C GLU A 140 -11.61 14.16 -17.17
N LEU A 141 -10.63 13.88 -16.30
CA LEU A 141 -10.04 12.54 -16.10
C LEU A 141 -11.05 11.52 -15.56
N TYR A 142 -12.04 11.96 -14.77
CA TYR A 142 -13.06 11.07 -14.20
C TYR A 142 -14.17 10.68 -15.19
N ALA A 143 -14.44 11.48 -16.21
CA ALA A 143 -15.50 11.18 -17.18
C ALA A 143 -15.12 10.08 -18.18
N GLY A 144 -13.84 10.04 -18.63
CA GLY A 144 -13.36 9.06 -19.60
C GLY A 144 -13.07 7.66 -19.02
N ALA A 145 -12.67 7.60 -17.75
CA ALA A 145 -12.42 6.33 -17.06
C ALA A 145 -13.69 5.49 -16.88
N HIS A 146 -14.86 6.13 -16.71
CA HIS A 146 -16.12 5.41 -16.52
C HIS A 146 -16.64 4.67 -17.76
N GLN A 147 -16.15 4.99 -18.97
CA GLN A 147 -16.64 4.36 -20.20
C GLN A 147 -15.83 3.10 -20.60
N VAL A 148 -14.61 2.94 -20.08
CA VAL A 148 -13.76 1.77 -20.37
C VAL A 148 -14.03 0.59 -19.41
N TYR A 149 -14.67 0.82 -18.27
CA TYR A 149 -15.03 -0.24 -17.31
C TYR A 149 -16.46 -0.82 -17.49
N ALA A 150 -17.19 -0.42 -18.54
CA ALA A 150 -18.56 -0.89 -18.78
C ALA A 150 -18.66 -2.10 -19.74
N ALA A 151 -17.54 -2.69 -20.17
CA ALA A 151 -17.53 -3.85 -21.06
C ALA A 151 -16.62 -4.97 -20.52
N SER A 152 -16.96 -5.51 -19.34
CA SER A 152 -16.54 -6.85 -18.93
C SER A 152 -17.56 -7.45 -17.97
N GLU A 153 -18.78 -7.67 -18.48
CA GLU A 153 -19.68 -8.64 -17.87
C GLU A 153 -19.09 -10.05 -18.08
N PHE A 154 -18.28 -10.51 -17.13
CA PHE A 154 -17.92 -11.93 -17.05
C PHE A 154 -18.96 -12.68 -16.22
N SER A 155 -19.83 -13.39 -16.94
CA SER A 155 -20.72 -14.43 -16.44
C SER A 155 -19.91 -15.63 -15.90
N PRO A 156 -20.18 -16.14 -14.69
CA PRO A 156 -19.37 -17.19 -14.09
C PRO A 156 -19.86 -18.59 -14.47
N TRP A 157 -19.87 -18.98 -15.75
CA TRP A 157 -20.05 -20.38 -16.18
C TRP A 157 -19.45 -20.63 -17.58
N SER A 158 -18.16 -20.96 -17.68
CA SER A 158 -17.61 -21.65 -18.87
C SER A 158 -16.26 -22.35 -18.62
N LEU A 159 -16.37 -23.63 -18.23
CA LEU A 159 -15.60 -24.80 -18.72
C LEU A 159 -14.08 -24.81 -18.49
N ALA A 160 -13.49 -25.76 -17.73
CA ALA A 160 -13.56 -27.21 -17.93
C ALA A 160 -13.37 -27.64 -19.39
N LEU A 161 -12.16 -27.53 -19.93
CA LEU A 161 -11.66 -28.41 -20.99
C LEU A 161 -10.15 -28.58 -20.83
N GLY A 162 -9.76 -29.77 -20.36
CA GLY A 162 -8.37 -30.19 -20.29
C GLY A 162 -7.78 -30.33 -21.68
N LEU A 163 -6.62 -29.71 -21.90
CA LEU A 163 -5.71 -30.02 -22.99
C LEU A 163 -4.29 -30.06 -22.44
N SER A 164 -3.67 -31.22 -22.63
CA SER A 164 -2.30 -31.55 -22.24
C SER A 164 -1.28 -30.70 -23.00
N VAL A 165 -0.37 -30.06 -22.28
CA VAL A 165 0.87 -29.51 -22.86
C VAL A 165 1.92 -30.61 -22.80
N GLN A 166 2.42 -31.00 -23.97
CA GLN A 166 3.51 -31.95 -24.13
C GLN A 166 4.83 -31.38 -23.60
N ASP A 167 5.61 -32.29 -23.02
CA ASP A 167 6.99 -32.16 -22.59
C ASP A 167 7.82 -31.21 -23.45
N ASN A 168 8.42 -30.22 -22.80
CA ASN A 168 9.71 -29.69 -23.27
C ASN A 168 10.68 -29.72 -22.09
N GLN A 169 11.77 -30.45 -22.32
CA GLN A 169 12.71 -30.93 -21.31
C GLN A 169 13.29 -29.80 -20.45
N ALA A 170 13.04 -29.91 -19.14
CA ALA A 170 13.77 -29.17 -18.13
C ALA A 170 15.25 -29.59 -18.15
N LYS A 171 16.13 -28.63 -18.47
CA LYS A 171 17.55 -28.74 -18.13
C LYS A 171 17.68 -28.58 -16.63
N THR A 172 18.16 -29.64 -16.00
CA THR A 172 18.54 -29.73 -14.59
C THR A 172 19.52 -28.63 -14.22
N TRP A 173 19.16 -27.78 -13.25
CA TRP A 173 20.11 -26.94 -12.53
C TRP A 173 20.73 -27.78 -11.42
N ASP A 174 21.96 -28.24 -11.64
CA ASP A 174 22.76 -28.87 -10.59
C ASP A 174 23.12 -27.83 -9.52
N ALA A 175 22.52 -28.02 -8.34
CA ALA A 175 22.83 -27.30 -7.12
C ALA A 175 24.17 -27.80 -6.54
N ALA A 176 25.30 -27.40 -7.14
CA ALA A 176 26.62 -27.75 -6.62
C ALA A 176 27.75 -26.80 -7.06
N THR A 177 27.54 -25.48 -7.16
CA THR A 177 28.65 -24.51 -7.21
C THR A 177 28.23 -23.17 -6.59
N ALA A 178 28.10 -23.13 -5.27
CA ALA A 178 28.21 -21.87 -4.53
C ALA A 178 29.71 -21.50 -4.47
N SER A 179 30.19 -20.81 -5.49
CA SER A 179 31.47 -20.10 -5.44
C SER A 179 31.26 -18.74 -4.77
N PRO A 180 32.17 -18.25 -3.91
CA PRO A 180 32.06 -16.92 -3.32
C PRO A 180 32.02 -15.89 -4.46
N ARG A 181 30.95 -15.10 -4.54
CA ARG A 181 30.87 -14.01 -5.52
C ARG A 181 31.99 -13.02 -5.20
N ASN A 182 32.96 -12.97 -6.12
CA ASN A 182 34.12 -12.10 -6.10
C ASN A 182 33.76 -10.65 -5.76
N GLU A 183 34.62 -10.09 -4.92
CA GLU A 183 34.82 -8.66 -4.68
C GLU A 183 34.87 -7.88 -6.00
N PHE A 184 33.90 -7.00 -6.20
CA PHE A 184 34.02 -5.91 -7.14
C PHE A 184 34.65 -4.72 -6.40
N THR A 185 35.98 -4.73 -6.29
CA THR A 185 36.77 -3.56 -5.90
C THR A 185 36.92 -2.62 -7.10
N GLY A 186 35.81 -2.05 -7.55
CA GLY A 186 35.82 -0.87 -8.41
C GLY A 186 36.11 0.34 -7.53
N PHE A 187 37.29 0.94 -7.66
CA PHE A 187 37.62 2.23 -7.04
C PHE A 187 36.58 3.28 -7.47
N PHE A 188 35.63 3.58 -6.57
CA PHE A 188 34.70 4.69 -6.76
C PHE A 188 35.41 6.01 -6.46
N SER A 189 35.41 6.91 -7.43
CA SER A 189 35.67 8.33 -7.17
C SER A 189 34.53 8.86 -6.28
N MET A 190 34.81 9.07 -4.99
CA MET A 190 33.84 9.53 -3.97
C MET A 190 33.33 10.97 -4.14
N THR A 191 33.33 11.53 -5.36
CA THR A 191 33.24 12.99 -5.52
C THR A 191 31.85 13.54 -5.83
N GLU A 192 30.86 12.74 -6.22
CA GLU A 192 29.47 13.22 -6.36
C GLU A 192 28.49 12.33 -5.61
N LEU A 193 27.78 12.93 -4.66
CA LEU A 193 26.66 12.30 -3.96
C LEU A 193 25.42 12.37 -4.85
N ASP A 194 24.70 11.26 -4.97
CA ASP A 194 23.44 11.23 -5.72
C ASP A 194 22.36 12.04 -5.00
N TYR A 195 22.32 11.96 -3.67
CA TYR A 195 21.32 12.66 -2.84
C TYR A 195 21.93 13.12 -1.50
N ASP A 196 21.27 14.05 -0.82
CA ASP A 196 21.65 14.42 0.55
C ASP A 196 21.08 13.40 1.54
N VAL A 197 19.82 12.99 1.33
CA VAL A 197 19.08 12.08 2.21
C VAL A 197 18.54 10.90 1.40
N PHE A 198 18.80 9.68 1.88
CA PHE A 198 18.18 8.46 1.38
C PHE A 198 17.20 7.92 2.42
N ILE A 199 15.98 7.56 2.00
CA ILE A 199 14.93 7.01 2.87
C ILE A 199 14.42 5.69 2.27
N ALA A 200 14.58 4.60 3.02
CA ALA A 200 13.95 3.32 2.71
C ALA A 200 12.56 3.26 3.36
N GLY A 201 11.51 3.03 2.57
CA GLY A 201 10.12 2.95 3.00
C GLY A 201 9.39 4.29 2.88
N SER A 202 8.22 4.27 2.25
CA SER A 202 7.40 5.46 1.97
C SER A 202 6.18 5.62 2.88
N GLY A 203 6.09 4.85 3.96
CA GLY A 203 5.03 4.95 4.96
C GLY A 203 5.02 6.31 5.69
N PRO A 204 4.06 6.52 6.62
CA PRO A 204 3.89 7.80 7.31
C PRO A 204 5.14 8.27 8.06
N ILE A 205 5.99 7.33 8.49
CA ILE A 205 7.22 7.63 9.21
C ILE A 205 8.34 8.09 8.27
N GLY A 206 8.57 7.39 7.16
CA GLY A 206 9.51 7.85 6.12
C GLY A 206 9.10 9.22 5.56
N ALA A 207 7.79 9.42 5.35
CA ALA A 207 7.21 10.70 4.97
C ALA A 207 7.44 11.80 6.02
N THR A 208 7.38 11.48 7.31
CA THR A 208 7.68 12.44 8.38
C THR A 208 9.13 12.93 8.32
N TYR A 209 10.10 12.02 8.14
CA TYR A 209 11.50 12.39 7.92
C TYR A 209 11.66 13.28 6.69
N ALA A 210 11.07 12.87 5.55
CA ALA A 210 11.14 13.64 4.30
C ALA A 210 10.55 15.04 4.47
N ARG A 211 9.33 15.14 5.01
CA ARG A 211 8.64 16.39 5.26
C ARG A 211 9.48 17.32 6.13
N HIS A 212 10.01 16.82 7.24
CA HIS A 212 10.75 17.65 8.18
C HIS A 212 12.04 18.21 7.55
N VAL A 213 12.76 17.41 6.77
CA VAL A 213 13.94 17.86 6.01
C VAL A 213 13.55 18.87 4.93
N LEU A 214 12.49 18.63 4.16
CA LEU A 214 12.03 19.54 3.11
C LEU A 214 11.66 20.91 3.66
N GLU A 215 11.07 20.94 4.86
CA GLU A 215 10.63 22.14 5.53
C GLU A 215 11.78 22.93 6.20
N HIS A 216 12.76 22.25 6.77
CA HIS A 216 13.78 22.90 7.63
C HIS A 216 15.17 22.98 7.02
N HIS A 217 15.46 22.27 5.94
CA HIS A 217 16.70 22.40 5.17
C HIS A 217 16.42 23.02 3.80
N LYS A 218 17.20 24.00 3.34
CA LYS A 218 16.86 24.80 2.14
C LYS A 218 17.09 24.10 0.80
N SER A 219 18.14 23.29 0.71
CA SER A 219 18.64 22.73 -0.56
C SER A 219 18.77 21.21 -0.58
N ALA A 220 18.43 20.53 0.52
CA ALA A 220 18.65 19.09 0.62
C ALA A 220 17.74 18.37 -0.37
N ARG A 221 18.34 17.45 -1.12
CA ARG A 221 17.63 16.54 -2.03
C ARG A 221 17.43 15.18 -1.37
N ILE A 222 16.23 14.64 -1.50
CA ILE A 222 15.78 13.41 -0.88
C ILE A 222 15.44 12.40 -1.97
N LEU A 223 16.01 11.20 -1.84
CA LEU A 223 15.50 10.01 -2.52
C LEU A 223 14.76 9.13 -1.52
N MET A 224 13.49 8.88 -1.78
CA MET A 224 12.69 7.90 -1.09
C MET A 224 12.52 6.68 -1.98
N VAL A 225 12.67 5.48 -1.43
CA VAL A 225 12.56 4.22 -2.17
C VAL A 225 11.53 3.33 -1.50
N GLU A 226 10.60 2.81 -2.29
CA GLU A 226 9.49 1.95 -1.88
C GLU A 226 9.49 0.68 -2.73
N VAL A 227 9.33 -0.47 -2.07
CA VAL A 227 9.29 -1.76 -2.74
C VAL A 227 7.95 -2.01 -3.41
N GLY A 228 6.87 -1.44 -2.88
CA GLY A 228 5.53 -1.50 -3.47
C GLY A 228 5.27 -0.53 -4.62
N SER A 229 4.20 -0.79 -5.35
CA SER A 229 3.64 0.04 -6.41
C SER A 229 2.90 1.26 -5.87
N GLN A 230 2.63 2.23 -6.75
CA GLN A 230 1.80 3.39 -6.42
C GLN A 230 0.35 3.14 -6.87
N GLU A 231 -0.53 2.86 -5.91
CA GLU A 231 -1.94 2.48 -6.15
C GLU A 231 -2.89 3.66 -6.40
N SER A 232 -2.40 4.89 -6.25
CA SER A 232 -3.19 6.13 -6.40
C SER A 232 -2.41 7.17 -7.20
N PRO A 233 -3.05 7.97 -8.07
CA PRO A 233 -2.39 9.12 -8.72
C PRO A 233 -1.81 10.12 -7.72
N ILE A 234 -2.40 10.22 -6.53
CA ILE A 234 -1.88 11.03 -5.42
C ILE A 234 -0.96 10.14 -4.58
N ILE A 235 0.31 10.54 -4.48
CA ILE A 235 1.37 9.80 -3.79
C ILE A 235 0.95 9.45 -2.36
N GLY A 236 0.75 8.15 -2.11
CA GLY A 236 0.48 7.61 -0.78
C GLY A 236 -0.84 8.05 -0.15
N ALA A 237 -1.82 8.49 -0.96
CA ALA A 237 -3.15 8.85 -0.47
C ALA A 237 -3.89 7.66 0.14
N ASN A 238 -4.73 7.93 1.14
CA ASN A 238 -5.62 6.91 1.69
C ASN A 238 -6.65 6.48 0.63
N LEU A 239 -6.66 5.20 0.30
CA LEU A 239 -7.52 4.64 -0.75
C LEU A 239 -9.01 4.75 -0.39
N LYS A 240 -9.35 4.84 0.90
CA LYS A 240 -10.72 5.07 1.40
C LYS A 240 -11.28 6.43 0.96
N ASN A 241 -10.43 7.36 0.51
CA ASN A 241 -10.86 8.67 0.00
C ASN A 241 -11.62 8.58 -1.33
N SER A 242 -11.52 7.46 -2.07
CA SER A 242 -12.35 7.23 -3.25
C SER A 242 -13.84 7.20 -2.87
N ILE A 243 -14.65 7.98 -3.59
CA ILE A 243 -16.10 8.12 -3.35
C ILE A 243 -16.80 6.76 -3.23
N LYS A 244 -16.42 5.79 -4.07
CA LYS A 244 -17.04 4.46 -4.06
C LYS A 244 -16.95 3.76 -2.69
N TYR A 245 -15.83 3.92 -1.97
CA TYR A 245 -15.64 3.29 -0.66
C TYR A 245 -16.26 4.10 0.49
N GLN A 246 -16.45 5.41 0.30
CA GLN A 246 -17.21 6.22 1.26
C GLN A 246 -18.72 5.98 1.13
N ARG A 247 -19.19 5.59 -0.05
CA ARG A 247 -20.59 5.20 -0.30
C ARG A 247 -20.86 3.74 0.03
N ASP A 248 -19.85 2.87 -0.11
CA ASP A 248 -19.89 1.46 0.29
C ASP A 248 -18.63 1.10 1.08
N LEU A 249 -18.72 1.25 2.41
CA LEU A 249 -17.62 0.94 3.32
C LEU A 249 -17.27 -0.56 3.31
N SER A 250 -18.24 -1.43 3.07
CA SER A 250 -18.04 -2.88 3.05
C SER A 250 -17.12 -3.29 1.91
N ALA A 251 -17.21 -2.63 0.74
CA ALA A 251 -16.29 -2.88 -0.38
C ALA A 251 -14.82 -2.61 -0.03
N PHE A 252 -14.52 -1.70 0.91
CA PHE A 252 -13.14 -1.39 1.30
C PHE A 252 -12.48 -2.52 2.10
N THR A 253 -13.25 -3.43 2.70
CA THR A 253 -12.71 -4.61 3.39
C THR A 253 -11.84 -5.49 2.49
N HIS A 254 -12.19 -5.58 1.20
CA HIS A 254 -11.42 -6.32 0.21
C HIS A 254 -10.07 -5.68 -0.10
N ILE A 255 -9.99 -4.35 -0.05
CA ILE A 255 -8.74 -3.61 -0.24
C ILE A 255 -7.77 -3.89 0.91
N ILE A 256 -8.26 -3.85 2.15
CA ILE A 256 -7.43 -4.18 3.32
C ILE A 256 -6.95 -5.63 3.26
N ARG A 257 -7.83 -6.58 2.94
CA ARG A 257 -7.47 -8.00 2.80
C ARG A 257 -6.39 -8.22 1.73
N ALA A 258 -6.50 -7.56 0.58
CA ALA A 258 -5.53 -7.68 -0.49
C ALA A 258 -4.17 -7.02 -0.14
N ALA A 259 -4.20 -5.96 0.68
CA ALA A 259 -3.01 -5.22 1.09
C ALA A 259 -2.18 -5.93 2.19
N PHE A 260 -2.77 -6.85 2.94
CA PHE A 260 -2.10 -7.57 4.02
C PHE A 260 -1.37 -8.81 3.50
N GLN A 261 -0.05 -8.75 3.49
CA GLN A 261 0.82 -9.86 3.15
C GLN A 261 1.39 -10.48 4.43
N PRO A 262 1.02 -11.73 4.77
CA PRO A 262 1.53 -12.37 5.97
C PRO A 262 3.04 -12.57 5.88
N VAL A 263 3.72 -12.36 7.01
CA VAL A 263 5.19 -12.28 7.06
C VAL A 263 5.84 -13.66 7.21
N SER A 264 5.28 -14.52 8.06
CA SER A 264 5.85 -15.83 8.39
C SER A 264 4.75 -16.84 8.67
N ILE A 265 4.44 -17.65 7.66
CA ILE A 265 3.32 -18.60 7.72
C ILE A 265 3.88 -20.00 8.04
N PRO A 266 3.51 -20.63 9.16
CA PRO A 266 3.94 -22.01 9.43
C PRO A 266 3.36 -22.97 8.36
N PRO A 267 4.06 -24.06 7.99
CA PRO A 267 3.56 -25.01 7.01
C PRO A 267 2.22 -25.60 7.47
N ALA A 268 1.22 -25.58 6.59
CA ALA A 268 -0.07 -26.19 6.89
C ALA A 268 0.07 -27.72 6.96
N GLY A 269 -0.31 -28.33 8.08
CA GLY A 269 -0.52 -29.78 8.17
C GLY A 269 -1.91 -30.13 7.62
N GLY A 270 -2.01 -31.11 6.74
CA GLY A 270 -3.32 -31.53 6.24
C GLY A 270 -3.24 -32.74 5.32
N PHE A 271 -3.79 -33.86 5.78
CA PHE A 271 -4.20 -34.93 4.89
C PHE A 271 -5.54 -34.53 4.27
N LEU A 272 -5.63 -34.53 2.94
CA LEU A 272 -6.87 -34.26 2.20
C LEU A 272 -7.45 -35.60 1.70
N PRO A 273 -8.21 -36.34 2.55
CA PRO A 273 -8.66 -37.71 2.26
C PRO A 273 -9.63 -37.81 1.08
N THR A 274 -10.22 -36.70 0.65
CA THR A 274 -11.23 -36.64 -0.41
C THR A 274 -10.63 -36.37 -1.79
N LEU A 275 -9.31 -36.27 -1.90
CA LEU A 275 -8.62 -36.22 -3.19
C LEU A 275 -8.83 -37.54 -3.96
N GLN A 276 -9.05 -37.45 -5.27
CA GLN A 276 -9.21 -38.64 -6.12
C GLN A 276 -7.92 -39.47 -6.13
N GLY A 277 -8.04 -40.78 -6.31
CA GLY A 277 -6.91 -41.71 -6.14
C GLY A 277 -5.78 -41.55 -7.17
N ASP A 278 -6.02 -40.80 -8.24
CA ASP A 278 -5.08 -40.51 -9.33
C ASP A 278 -4.42 -39.13 -9.22
N VAL A 279 -4.78 -38.30 -8.23
CA VAL A 279 -4.11 -37.00 -8.02
C VAL A 279 -2.89 -37.12 -7.09
N TRP A 280 -1.87 -36.30 -7.35
CA TRP A 280 -0.72 -36.21 -6.46
C TRP A 280 -1.13 -35.66 -5.09
N SER A 281 -0.70 -36.33 -4.02
CA SER A 281 -0.90 -35.89 -2.65
C SER A 281 0.37 -36.16 -1.85
N GLN A 282 0.62 -35.35 -0.81
CA GLN A 282 1.80 -35.59 0.01
C GLN A 282 1.67 -36.90 0.81
N PRO A 283 2.72 -37.74 0.88
CA PRO A 283 2.66 -38.97 1.67
C PRO A 283 2.61 -38.69 3.18
N GLY A 284 1.60 -39.23 3.86
CA GLY A 284 1.48 -39.20 5.32
C GLY A 284 1.04 -37.85 5.91
N SER A 285 1.41 -37.57 7.16
CA SER A 285 1.08 -36.32 7.87
C SER A 285 2.11 -35.21 7.65
N ARG A 286 2.97 -35.33 6.63
CA ARG A 286 3.97 -34.30 6.32
C ARG A 286 3.28 -33.11 5.66
N SER A 287 3.90 -31.93 5.79
CA SER A 287 3.49 -30.72 5.08
C SER A 287 4.41 -30.50 3.87
N SER A 288 3.84 -30.05 2.76
CA SER A 288 4.63 -29.50 1.66
C SER A 288 5.23 -28.17 2.10
N ILE A 289 6.51 -27.99 1.80
CA ILE A 289 7.19 -26.71 2.01
C ILE A 289 7.21 -26.05 0.64
N SER A 290 6.37 -25.04 0.50
CA SER A 290 6.24 -24.22 -0.70
C SER A 290 6.16 -22.77 -0.26
N SER A 291 6.55 -21.84 -1.12
CA SER A 291 6.23 -20.42 -0.89
C SER A 291 4.70 -20.28 -0.80
N PRO A 292 4.14 -19.59 0.19
CA PRO A 292 4.77 -18.63 1.12
C PRO A 292 5.08 -19.19 2.53
N TYR A 293 5.16 -20.50 2.72
CA TYR A 293 5.36 -21.11 4.04
C TYR A 293 6.81 -21.05 4.52
N ASN A 294 6.99 -20.59 5.76
CA ASN A 294 8.27 -20.60 6.47
C ASN A 294 8.39 -21.92 7.29
N PRO A 295 9.26 -22.87 6.89
CA PRO A 295 9.39 -24.17 7.57
C PRO A 295 9.92 -24.08 9.00
N ASP A 296 10.58 -22.97 9.35
CA ASP A 296 11.12 -22.73 10.69
C ASP A 296 10.12 -22.07 11.63
N GLN A 297 9.00 -21.56 11.11
CA GLN A 297 7.97 -20.98 11.96
C GLN A 297 7.25 -22.07 12.74
N ASP A 298 7.43 -22.06 14.06
CA ASP A 298 6.63 -22.88 14.98
C ASP A 298 5.23 -22.25 15.12
N PRO A 299 4.14 -22.98 14.78
CA PRO A 299 2.78 -22.46 14.84
C PRO A 299 2.31 -22.06 16.24
N TYR A 300 2.93 -22.56 17.32
CA TYR A 300 2.55 -22.23 18.70
C TYR A 300 3.17 -20.93 19.22
N VAL A 301 4.16 -20.39 18.52
CA VAL A 301 4.81 -19.10 18.82
C VAL A 301 4.75 -18.14 17.62
N ALA A 302 3.99 -18.50 16.59
CA ALA A 302 3.72 -17.68 15.43
C ALA A 302 2.83 -16.49 15.80
N VAL A 303 3.04 -15.39 15.09
CA VAL A 303 2.25 -14.17 15.20
C VAL A 303 1.66 -13.90 13.83
N GLY A 304 0.38 -13.53 13.76
CA GLY A 304 -0.33 -13.20 12.52
C GLY A 304 0.07 -11.83 11.94
N GLU A 305 1.34 -11.46 12.06
CA GLU A 305 1.87 -10.19 11.58
C GLU A 305 1.83 -10.14 10.04
N SER A 306 1.44 -8.98 9.51
CA SER A 306 1.37 -8.73 8.08
C SER A 306 2.07 -7.41 7.74
N VAL A 307 2.55 -7.31 6.51
CA VAL A 307 3.13 -6.09 5.95
C VAL A 307 2.33 -5.64 4.72
N THR A 308 2.46 -4.37 4.37
CA THR A 308 1.88 -3.83 3.13
C THR A 308 2.98 -3.14 2.33
N HIS A 309 3.16 -3.60 1.10
CA HIS A 309 4.09 -3.04 0.13
C HIS A 309 3.31 -2.21 -0.88
N THR A 310 3.22 -0.91 -0.62
CA THR A 310 2.64 0.10 -1.52
C THR A 310 3.25 1.45 -1.18
N VAL A 311 3.28 2.37 -2.13
CA VAL A 311 3.56 3.77 -1.82
C VAL A 311 2.56 4.27 -0.76
N GLY A 312 3.08 4.75 0.36
CA GLY A 312 2.31 5.15 1.55
C GLY A 312 2.17 4.06 2.63
N GLY A 313 2.57 2.82 2.34
CA GLY A 313 2.47 1.68 3.25
C GLY A 313 1.06 1.47 3.82
N MET A 314 0.96 1.14 5.11
CA MET A 314 -0.34 0.94 5.77
C MET A 314 -1.20 2.21 5.88
N ALA A 315 -0.64 3.42 5.70
CA ALA A 315 -1.43 4.65 5.72
C ALA A 315 -2.41 4.76 4.54
N THR A 316 -2.25 3.91 3.52
CA THR A 316 -3.20 3.80 2.40
C THR A 316 -4.55 3.22 2.81
N HIS A 317 -4.63 2.51 3.94
CA HIS A 317 -5.86 1.81 4.34
C HIS A 317 -6.08 1.72 5.86
N TRP A 318 -5.24 2.37 6.66
CA TRP A 318 -5.41 2.48 8.10
C TRP A 318 -6.72 3.20 8.50
N THR A 319 -7.07 3.02 9.76
CA THR A 319 -8.30 3.55 10.39
C THR A 319 -8.15 4.97 10.88
N CYS A 320 -6.94 5.54 10.79
CA CYS A 320 -6.59 6.91 11.17
C CYS A 320 -6.73 7.23 12.68
N ALA A 321 -6.97 6.24 13.56
CA ALA A 321 -6.99 6.46 15.00
C ALA A 321 -5.60 6.88 15.53
N CYS A 322 -5.53 8.07 16.13
CA CYS A 322 -4.31 8.70 16.63
C CYS A 322 -4.44 9.15 18.10
N PRO A 323 -4.72 8.24 19.04
CA PRO A 323 -4.75 8.55 20.47
C PRO A 323 -3.37 8.97 20.98
N GLU A 324 -3.35 9.83 22.01
CA GLU A 324 -2.12 10.03 22.76
C GLU A 324 -1.90 8.85 23.71
N PRO A 325 -0.65 8.34 23.84
CA PRO A 325 -0.33 7.31 24.81
C PRO A 325 -0.49 7.84 26.25
N HIS A 326 -0.97 6.98 27.14
CA HIS A 326 -0.94 7.21 28.57
C HIS A 326 0.51 7.18 29.09
N ASP A 327 0.79 7.78 30.26
CA ASP A 327 2.16 7.80 30.82
C ASP A 327 2.71 6.38 31.06
N GLU A 328 1.84 5.42 31.40
CA GLU A 328 2.20 4.00 31.53
C GLU A 328 2.60 3.33 30.20
N GLU A 329 2.32 3.95 29.06
CA GLU A 329 2.75 3.53 27.72
C GLU A 329 4.03 4.24 27.26
N LEU A 330 4.69 4.98 28.17
CA LEU A 330 5.91 5.75 27.93
C LEU A 330 6.96 5.51 29.05
N VAL A 331 6.95 4.33 29.67
CA VAL A 331 7.82 4.02 30.83
C VAL A 331 9.28 3.83 30.38
N GLU A 332 9.49 3.12 29.27
CA GLU A 332 10.81 2.88 28.67
C GLU A 332 11.22 3.99 27.69
N CYS A 333 10.38 5.02 27.51
CA CYS A 333 10.64 6.15 26.64
C CYS A 333 11.91 6.90 27.07
N PRO A 334 12.94 7.01 26.20
CA PRO A 334 14.19 7.71 26.56
C PRO A 334 14.11 9.23 26.35
N ILE A 335 12.99 9.75 25.84
CA ILE A 335 12.70 11.18 25.66
C ILE A 335 11.97 11.67 26.91
N GLU A 336 12.34 12.84 27.41
CA GLU A 336 11.68 13.44 28.57
C GLU A 336 10.19 13.64 28.30
N LEU A 337 9.33 13.41 29.31
CA LEU A 337 7.88 13.35 29.12
C LEU A 337 7.31 14.66 28.55
N GLY A 338 7.76 15.82 29.04
CA GLY A 338 7.39 17.13 28.51
C GLY A 338 7.78 17.32 27.04
N GLU A 339 9.00 16.94 26.67
CA GLU A 339 9.49 16.92 25.28
C GLU A 339 8.65 15.97 24.40
N MET A 340 8.38 14.75 24.87
CA MET A 340 7.52 13.78 24.17
C MET A 340 6.11 14.32 23.94
N ARG A 341 5.50 14.98 24.93
CA ARG A 341 4.17 15.61 24.78
C ARG A 341 4.18 16.73 23.74
N GLN A 342 5.27 17.47 23.58
CA GLN A 342 5.40 18.46 22.51
C GLN A 342 5.51 17.80 21.13
N LEU A 343 6.29 16.72 21.02
CA LEU A 343 6.42 15.95 19.78
C LEU A 343 5.08 15.34 19.36
N LEU A 344 4.32 14.77 20.30
CA LEU A 344 2.97 14.25 20.05
C LEU A 344 2.02 15.33 19.51
N ARG A 345 2.02 16.54 20.09
CA ARG A 345 1.21 17.67 19.58
C ARG A 345 1.60 18.06 18.15
N ARG A 346 2.90 18.07 17.84
CA ARG A 346 3.39 18.34 16.48
C ARG A 346 2.99 17.22 15.51
N GLY A 347 3.06 15.96 15.95
CA GLY A 347 2.59 14.80 15.20
C GLY A 347 1.09 14.90 14.88
N LYS A 348 0.25 15.29 15.84
CA LYS A 348 -1.18 15.54 15.61
C LYS A 348 -1.42 16.60 14.54
N LYS A 349 -0.68 17.71 14.58
CA LYS A 349 -0.77 18.76 13.57
C LYS A 349 -0.36 18.23 12.19
N LEU A 350 0.72 17.47 12.12
CA LEU A 350 1.23 16.90 10.86
C LEU A 350 0.26 15.88 10.24
N LEU A 351 -0.41 15.08 11.07
CA LEU A 351 -1.39 14.09 10.65
C LEU A 351 -2.81 14.65 10.49
N ASN A 352 -3.05 15.92 10.83
CA ASN A 352 -4.36 16.56 10.87
C ASN A 352 -5.36 15.81 11.78
N VAL A 353 -5.00 15.64 13.06
CA VAL A 353 -5.81 14.87 14.02
C VAL A 353 -6.80 15.75 14.78
N HIS A 354 -8.07 15.39 14.74
CA HIS A 354 -9.14 16.01 15.55
C HIS A 354 -10.09 14.95 16.13
N ASP A 355 -10.85 15.30 17.15
CA ASP A 355 -11.78 14.40 17.85
C ASP A 355 -13.26 14.84 17.74
N ASP A 356 -13.56 15.88 16.96
CA ASP A 356 -14.89 16.48 16.82
C ASP A 356 -15.63 16.10 15.52
N HIS A 357 -14.96 15.38 14.62
CA HIS A 357 -15.44 15.08 13.26
C HIS A 357 -16.79 14.34 13.18
N PHE A 358 -17.21 13.65 14.23
CA PHE A 358 -18.40 12.79 14.25
C PHE A 358 -19.44 13.22 15.30
N GLU A 359 -19.26 14.36 15.98
CA GLU A 359 -20.17 14.81 17.04
C GLU A 359 -21.59 15.13 16.54
N HIS A 360 -21.78 15.34 15.23
CA HIS A 360 -23.10 15.57 14.63
C HIS A 360 -23.84 14.28 14.26
N SER A 361 -23.20 13.10 14.33
CA SER A 361 -23.87 11.82 14.05
C SER A 361 -24.78 11.43 15.20
N LEU A 362 -26.02 11.07 14.88
CA LEU A 362 -27.00 10.59 15.84
C LEU A 362 -26.57 9.24 16.43
N ARG A 363 -26.03 8.34 15.61
CA ARG A 363 -25.51 7.05 16.10
C ARG A 363 -24.31 7.24 17.02
N HIS A 364 -23.42 8.18 16.68
CA HIS A 364 -22.29 8.53 17.53
C HIS A 364 -22.76 9.02 18.90
N GLN A 365 -23.65 10.03 18.93
CA GLN A 365 -24.19 10.60 20.17
C GLN A 365 -24.93 9.56 21.01
N LEU A 366 -25.74 8.70 20.39
CA LEU A 366 -26.50 7.65 21.06
C LEU A 366 -25.58 6.66 21.79
N VAL A 367 -24.58 6.12 21.08
CA VAL A 367 -23.63 5.15 21.64
C VAL A 367 -22.76 5.80 22.70
N LYS A 368 -22.23 7.01 22.44
CA LYS A 368 -21.43 7.78 23.39
C LYS A 368 -22.18 8.03 24.68
N LYS A 369 -23.44 8.43 24.62
CA LYS A 369 -24.29 8.66 25.79
C LYS A 369 -24.52 7.37 26.57
N ALA A 370 -24.91 6.28 25.90
CA ALA A 370 -25.18 5.01 26.56
C ALA A 370 -23.96 4.47 27.33
N LEU A 371 -22.77 4.57 26.72
CA LEU A 371 -21.52 4.21 27.39
C LEU A 371 -21.19 5.20 28.52
N THR A 372 -21.35 6.50 28.31
CA THR A 372 -21.08 7.51 29.36
C THR A 372 -21.91 7.23 30.61
N ASP A 373 -23.21 6.98 30.45
CA ASP A 373 -24.11 6.66 31.56
C ASP A 373 -23.70 5.36 32.28
N ALA A 374 -23.28 4.33 31.53
CA ALA A 374 -22.87 3.05 32.09
C ALA A 374 -21.52 3.11 32.83
N TYR A 375 -20.60 3.97 32.39
CA TYR A 375 -19.25 4.08 32.94
C TYR A 375 -19.09 5.21 33.97
N ALA A 376 -20.03 6.16 34.04
CA ALA A 376 -20.04 7.25 35.02
C ALA A 376 -19.91 6.77 36.50
N PRO A 377 -20.58 5.69 36.95
CA PRO A 377 -20.41 5.19 38.32
C PRO A 377 -18.99 4.72 38.65
N ARG A 378 -18.19 4.36 37.64
CA ARG A 378 -16.78 3.98 37.77
C ARG A 378 -15.82 5.18 37.62
N GLY A 379 -16.32 6.37 37.32
CA GLY A 379 -15.49 7.55 37.03
C GLY A 379 -14.67 7.44 35.75
N ILE A 380 -15.04 6.54 34.83
CA ILE A 380 -14.32 6.30 33.57
C ILE A 380 -14.88 7.20 32.48
N ALA A 381 -14.00 7.96 31.82
CA ALA A 381 -14.39 8.89 30.77
C ALA A 381 -14.54 8.20 29.41
N VAL A 382 -15.66 8.48 28.75
CA VAL A 382 -15.93 8.10 27.35
C VAL A 382 -15.68 9.32 26.46
N LYS A 383 -14.95 9.15 25.36
CA LYS A 383 -14.53 10.21 24.45
C LYS A 383 -14.75 9.82 23.00
N SER A 384 -14.58 10.77 22.10
CA SER A 384 -14.51 10.50 20.66
C SER A 384 -13.10 10.03 20.29
N ILE A 385 -13.00 9.15 19.30
CA ILE A 385 -11.69 8.71 18.80
C ILE A 385 -11.01 9.92 18.13
N PRO A 386 -9.78 10.28 18.52
CA PRO A 386 -9.01 11.26 17.77
C PRO A 386 -8.59 10.63 16.43
N LEU A 387 -9.10 11.18 15.33
CA LEU A 387 -8.94 10.66 13.97
C LEU A 387 -8.13 11.63 13.13
N ALA A 388 -7.21 11.08 12.33
CA ALA A 388 -6.45 11.81 11.33
C ALA A 388 -7.27 11.98 10.03
N GLY A 389 -7.65 13.21 9.71
CA GLY A 389 -8.35 13.56 8.49
C GLY A 389 -9.09 14.88 8.60
N GLU A 390 -9.94 15.15 7.62
CA GLU A 390 -10.80 16.33 7.63
C GLU A 390 -12.07 16.13 6.80
N ARG A 391 -13.13 16.87 7.14
CA ARG A 391 -14.30 16.97 6.26
C ARG A 391 -14.12 18.14 5.29
N PRO A 392 -14.39 17.95 3.98
CA PRO A 392 -14.48 19.05 3.04
C PRO A 392 -15.54 20.07 3.47
N LYS A 393 -15.24 21.37 3.36
CA LYS A 393 -16.17 22.44 3.73
C LYS A 393 -17.44 22.46 2.86
N ASP A 394 -17.30 22.05 1.61
CA ASP A 394 -18.37 22.09 0.61
C ASP A 394 -19.15 20.77 0.51
N ASN A 395 -18.77 19.75 1.30
CA ASN A 395 -19.43 18.44 1.30
C ASN A 395 -19.22 17.71 2.62
N ASP A 396 -20.21 17.78 3.51
CA ASP A 396 -20.21 17.14 4.82
C ASP A 396 -20.41 15.62 4.77
N THR A 397 -20.89 15.09 3.63
CA THR A 397 -21.09 13.64 3.41
C THR A 397 -19.80 12.88 3.12
N LEU A 398 -18.69 13.58 2.87
CA LEU A 398 -17.38 12.98 2.62
C LEU A 398 -16.42 13.24 3.77
N PHE A 399 -15.42 12.37 3.89
CA PHE A 399 -14.31 12.49 4.82
C PHE A 399 -13.00 12.20 4.08
N ASN A 400 -12.06 13.15 4.16
CA ASN A 400 -10.72 12.98 3.64
C ASN A 400 -9.87 12.36 4.75
N TRP A 401 -9.67 11.05 4.68
CA TRP A 401 -8.79 10.30 5.56
C TRP A 401 -7.33 10.65 5.27
N THR A 402 -6.56 10.91 6.31
CA THR A 402 -5.13 11.22 6.19
C THR A 402 -4.38 10.04 5.57
N GLY A 403 -3.64 10.31 4.50
CA GLY A 403 -2.60 9.44 3.95
C GLY A 403 -1.22 10.07 4.09
N VAL A 404 -0.24 9.53 3.36
CA VAL A 404 1.11 10.11 3.29
C VAL A 404 1.12 11.42 2.49
N ASP A 405 0.17 11.59 1.58
CA ASP A 405 -0.10 12.83 0.85
C ASP A 405 -0.32 14.02 1.80
N THR A 406 -1.05 13.81 2.90
CA THR A 406 -1.29 14.84 3.93
C THR A 406 0.00 15.24 4.64
N ILE A 407 0.86 14.27 4.97
CA ILE A 407 2.12 14.49 5.68
C ILE A 407 3.12 15.24 4.81
N LEU A 408 3.30 14.77 3.57
CA LEU A 408 4.22 15.37 2.61
C LEU A 408 3.72 16.76 2.19
N GLY A 409 2.44 16.88 1.87
CA GLY A 409 1.84 18.08 1.29
C GLY A 409 2.58 18.57 0.04
N ASP A 410 2.48 19.86 -0.24
CA ASP A 410 3.09 20.46 -1.45
C ASP A 410 4.62 20.51 -1.43
N TYR A 411 5.28 20.08 -0.35
CA TYR A 411 6.74 20.17 -0.20
C TYR A 411 7.49 19.26 -1.19
N ILE A 412 6.82 18.23 -1.71
CA ILE A 412 7.38 17.33 -2.73
C ILE A 412 7.66 18.04 -4.06
N PHE A 413 7.02 19.19 -4.30
CA PHE A 413 7.23 20.01 -5.50
C PHE A 413 8.29 21.09 -5.32
N THR A 414 8.93 21.15 -4.14
CA THR A 414 9.97 22.16 -3.87
C THR A 414 11.23 21.92 -4.70
N LYS A 415 11.82 23.02 -5.16
CA LYS A 415 13.08 23.01 -5.91
C LYS A 415 14.24 23.47 -5.03
N ASP A 416 15.44 22.99 -5.32
CA ASP A 416 16.66 23.45 -4.67
C ASP A 416 17.12 24.81 -5.22
N THR A 417 18.23 25.33 -4.71
CA THR A 417 18.79 26.61 -5.15
C THR A 417 19.24 26.63 -6.62
N GLN A 418 19.30 25.47 -7.27
CA GLN A 418 19.66 25.31 -8.68
C GLN A 418 18.45 24.94 -9.55
N GLY A 419 17.22 24.96 -9.00
CA GLY A 419 15.99 24.65 -9.73
C GLY A 419 15.70 23.16 -9.91
N ARG A 420 16.45 22.27 -9.25
CA ARG A 420 16.25 20.80 -9.33
C ARG A 420 15.22 20.34 -8.31
N ASP A 421 14.49 19.28 -8.61
CA ASP A 421 13.56 18.68 -7.65
C ASP A 421 14.27 18.22 -6.37
N ARG A 422 13.71 18.60 -5.23
CA ARG A 422 14.24 18.24 -3.91
C ARG A 422 13.73 16.90 -3.42
N PHE A 423 12.68 16.36 -4.02
CA PHE A 423 12.10 15.09 -3.63
C PHE A 423 11.94 14.20 -4.85
N LYS A 424 12.40 12.96 -4.73
CA LYS A 424 12.16 11.91 -5.70
C LYS A 424 11.73 10.65 -4.96
N LEU A 425 10.68 10.01 -5.46
CA LEU A 425 10.22 8.71 -5.01
C LEU A 425 10.46 7.68 -6.12
N LEU A 426 11.00 6.53 -5.76
CA LEU A 426 11.08 5.35 -6.63
C LEU A 426 10.19 4.26 -6.02
N SER A 427 9.11 3.91 -6.71
CA SER A 427 8.26 2.75 -6.40
C SER A 427 8.79 1.49 -7.10
N GLU A 428 8.31 0.32 -6.67
CA GLU A 428 8.71 -0.98 -7.23
C GLU A 428 10.24 -1.20 -7.20
N CYS A 429 10.88 -0.66 -6.17
CA CYS A 429 12.33 -0.73 -5.96
C CYS A 429 12.62 -1.27 -4.57
N LEU A 430 13.24 -2.44 -4.51
CA LEU A 430 13.68 -3.05 -3.25
C LEU A 430 14.98 -2.38 -2.77
N VAL A 431 15.01 -1.92 -1.52
CA VAL A 431 16.28 -1.60 -0.85
C VAL A 431 16.84 -2.90 -0.30
N VAL A 432 17.87 -3.44 -0.95
CA VAL A 432 18.44 -4.76 -0.63
C VAL A 432 19.26 -4.67 0.66
N LYS A 433 20.17 -3.69 0.74
CA LYS A 433 21.01 -3.44 1.93
C LYS A 433 21.64 -2.06 1.91
N PHE A 434 22.06 -1.60 3.07
CA PHE A 434 23.05 -0.55 3.21
C PHE A 434 24.46 -1.12 3.15
N ILE A 435 25.37 -0.37 2.55
CA ILE A 435 26.78 -0.70 2.44
C ILE A 435 27.55 0.24 3.36
N THR A 436 28.27 -0.32 4.32
CA THR A 436 29.14 0.42 5.24
C THR A 436 30.52 0.65 4.65
N ASP A 437 31.18 1.71 5.11
CA ASP A 437 32.57 1.99 4.78
C ASP A 437 33.48 0.95 5.46
N PRO A 438 34.30 0.17 4.72
CA PRO A 438 35.20 -0.82 5.33
C PRO A 438 36.23 -0.20 6.28
N ASP A 439 36.66 1.03 6.01
CA ASP A 439 37.64 1.77 6.83
C ASP A 439 36.96 2.53 7.98
N VAL A 440 35.66 2.83 7.83
CA VAL A 440 34.87 3.60 8.79
C VAL A 440 33.52 2.88 9.07
N PRO A 441 33.53 1.74 9.78
CA PRO A 441 32.38 0.83 9.88
C PRO A 441 31.14 1.44 10.58
N ASP A 442 31.27 2.60 11.22
CA ASP A 442 30.16 3.39 11.77
C ASP A 442 29.51 4.33 10.73
N LYS A 443 29.82 4.19 9.43
CA LYS A 443 29.32 5.05 8.36
C LYS A 443 28.76 4.23 7.21
N VAL A 444 27.54 4.55 6.79
CA VAL A 444 26.95 4.03 5.55
C VAL A 444 27.40 4.90 4.38
N ILE A 445 27.83 4.28 3.28
CA ILE A 445 28.31 5.00 2.08
C ILE A 445 27.30 4.94 0.94
N SER A 446 26.52 3.87 0.85
CA SER A 446 25.49 3.72 -0.18
C SER A 446 24.38 2.76 0.23
N ALA A 447 23.25 2.84 -0.47
CA ALA A 447 22.18 1.86 -0.43
C ALA A 447 22.15 1.10 -1.76
N LEU A 448 22.21 -0.24 -1.69
CA LEU A 448 21.98 -1.11 -2.84
C LEU A 448 20.48 -1.24 -3.06
N ILE A 449 20.01 -0.75 -4.20
CA ILE A 449 18.60 -0.87 -4.62
C ILE A 449 18.48 -1.82 -5.81
N ARG A 450 17.35 -2.52 -5.92
CA ARG A 450 16.99 -3.37 -7.06
C ARG A 450 15.66 -2.90 -7.64
N ASP A 451 15.66 -2.50 -8.90
CA ASP A 451 14.41 -2.22 -9.63
C ASP A 451 13.71 -3.54 -9.93
N LEU A 452 12.52 -3.77 -9.37
CA LEU A 452 11.81 -5.04 -9.48
C LEU A 452 11.27 -5.30 -10.89
N ARG A 453 11.12 -4.26 -11.72
CA ARG A 453 10.61 -4.38 -13.09
C ARG A 453 11.69 -4.88 -14.06
N THR A 454 12.95 -4.53 -13.78
CA THR A 454 14.09 -4.85 -14.66
C THR A 454 15.07 -5.84 -14.06
N GLY A 455 15.05 -6.03 -12.73
CA GLY A 455 16.06 -6.78 -11.98
C GLY A 455 17.40 -6.05 -11.84
N HIS A 456 17.54 -4.83 -12.37
CA HIS A 456 18.79 -4.08 -12.32
C HIS A 456 19.08 -3.57 -10.92
N GLU A 457 20.31 -3.79 -10.46
CA GLU A 457 20.79 -3.30 -9.16
C GLU A 457 21.65 -2.04 -9.30
N SER A 458 21.56 -1.13 -8.35
CA SER A 458 22.31 0.13 -8.35
C SER A 458 22.67 0.57 -6.94
N ASN A 459 23.86 1.11 -6.76
CA ASN A 459 24.27 1.74 -5.50
C ASN A 459 23.92 3.22 -5.55
N ILE A 460 23.17 3.69 -4.55
CA ILE A 460 22.84 5.12 -4.39
C ILE A 460 23.64 5.68 -3.22
N SER A 461 24.45 6.70 -3.49
CA SER A 461 25.24 7.38 -2.47
C SER A 461 24.47 8.56 -1.87
N ALA A 462 24.48 8.69 -0.54
CA ALA A 462 23.86 9.79 0.18
C ALA A 462 24.65 10.22 1.41
N LYS A 463 24.40 11.43 1.92
CA LYS A 463 25.06 11.91 3.16
C LYS A 463 24.51 11.17 4.38
N VAL A 464 23.19 11.01 4.43
CA VAL A 464 22.47 10.36 5.54
C VAL A 464 21.42 9.37 5.02
N PHE A 465 21.17 8.33 5.82
CA PHE A 465 20.30 7.21 5.49
C PHE A 465 19.25 7.01 6.59
N VAL A 466 18.02 6.71 6.18
CA VAL A 466 16.91 6.40 7.07
C VAL A 466 16.30 5.06 6.68
N ALA A 467 16.14 4.16 7.65
CA ALA A 467 15.40 2.91 7.50
C ALA A 467 14.01 3.05 8.17
N ALA A 468 12.96 3.15 7.37
CA ALA A 468 11.58 3.33 7.83
C ALA A 468 10.61 2.34 7.17
N CYS A 469 11.00 1.06 7.12
CA CYS A 469 10.29 -0.02 6.43
C CYS A 469 9.28 -0.75 7.32
N GLY A 470 8.85 -0.16 8.44
CA GLY A 470 7.92 -0.79 9.39
C GLY A 470 8.59 -1.78 10.35
N VAL A 471 7.77 -2.47 11.16
CA VAL A 471 8.26 -3.22 12.32
C VAL A 471 9.08 -4.47 11.97
N VAL A 472 8.82 -5.08 10.82
CA VAL A 472 9.52 -6.28 10.36
C VAL A 472 10.62 -5.94 9.36
N CYS A 473 10.33 -5.14 8.33
CA CYS A 473 11.29 -4.95 7.24
C CYS A 473 12.43 -3.99 7.61
N THR A 474 12.26 -3.13 8.62
CA THR A 474 13.37 -2.28 9.12
C THR A 474 14.50 -3.13 9.72
N PRO A 475 14.26 -4.00 10.71
CA PRO A 475 15.30 -4.90 11.22
C PRO A 475 15.77 -5.92 10.18
N GLN A 476 14.91 -6.36 9.24
CA GLN A 476 15.32 -7.22 8.11
C GLN A 476 16.38 -6.54 7.24
N LEU A 477 16.15 -5.27 6.87
CA LEU A 477 17.09 -4.47 6.10
C LEU A 477 18.42 -4.29 6.84
N LEU A 478 18.37 -3.93 8.13
CA LEU A 478 19.58 -3.76 8.94
C LEU A 478 20.35 -5.07 9.08
N TRP A 479 19.66 -6.19 9.31
CA TRP A 479 20.27 -7.51 9.41
C TRP A 479 20.99 -7.87 8.11
N ASN A 480 20.35 -7.62 6.96
CA ASN A 480 20.91 -7.87 5.63
C ASN A 480 22.04 -6.91 5.25
N SER A 481 22.19 -5.81 5.99
CA SER A 481 23.27 -4.83 5.87
C SER A 481 24.46 -5.15 6.79
N ASP A 482 24.46 -6.31 7.45
CA ASP A 482 25.42 -6.70 8.49
C ASP A 482 25.45 -5.74 9.70
N ILE A 483 24.37 -4.98 9.89
CA ILE A 483 24.14 -4.11 11.06
C ILE A 483 23.29 -4.89 12.06
N ARG A 484 23.95 -5.75 12.85
CA ARG A 484 23.31 -6.79 13.67
C ARG A 484 23.46 -6.56 15.17
N HIS A 485 23.12 -5.35 15.62
CA HIS A 485 23.15 -4.99 17.03
C HIS A 485 22.44 -6.06 17.89
N LYS A 486 22.97 -6.41 19.07
CA LYS A 486 22.41 -7.50 19.90
C LYS A 486 20.90 -7.38 20.16
N ALA A 487 20.40 -6.16 20.35
CA ALA A 487 18.97 -5.90 20.59
C ALA A 487 18.09 -5.94 19.32
N LEU A 488 18.66 -6.11 18.12
CA LEU A 488 17.93 -6.09 16.85
C LEU A 488 16.93 -7.24 16.78
N GLY A 489 15.66 -6.91 16.54
CA GLY A 489 14.56 -7.88 16.49
C GLY A 489 14.08 -8.34 17.87
N HIS A 490 14.81 -8.08 18.95
CA HIS A 490 14.45 -8.45 20.33
C HIS A 490 13.50 -7.45 20.98
N TYR A 491 12.88 -7.86 22.09
CA TYR A 491 11.85 -7.09 22.79
C TYR A 491 10.63 -6.78 21.91
N PHE A 492 10.39 -7.62 20.91
CA PHE A 492 9.22 -7.53 20.06
C PHE A 492 7.96 -7.69 20.92
N THR A 493 7.03 -6.74 20.76
CA THR A 493 5.73 -6.79 21.42
C THR A 493 4.64 -6.38 20.44
N THR A 494 3.41 -6.79 20.73
CA THR A 494 2.19 -6.58 19.97
C THR A 494 1.06 -6.40 20.98
N GLN A 495 -0.15 -6.12 20.51
CA GLN A 495 -1.33 -6.04 21.36
C GLN A 495 -2.09 -7.36 21.42
N SER A 496 -2.70 -7.65 22.57
CA SER A 496 -3.87 -8.53 22.58
C SER A 496 -5.06 -7.77 22.03
N HIS A 497 -5.93 -8.47 21.29
CA HIS A 497 -7.07 -7.85 20.62
C HIS A 497 -8.30 -8.74 20.80
N THR A 498 -9.42 -8.16 21.21
CA THR A 498 -10.72 -8.83 21.23
C THR A 498 -11.73 -8.04 20.42
N PHE A 499 -12.64 -8.77 19.78
CA PHE A 499 -13.60 -8.21 18.85
C PHE A 499 -14.98 -8.84 19.03
N CYS A 500 -16.03 -8.04 18.84
CA CYS A 500 -17.37 -8.50 18.50
C CYS A 500 -18.11 -7.42 17.72
N GLN A 501 -19.24 -7.80 17.12
CA GLN A 501 -20.24 -6.83 16.65
C GLN A 501 -21.53 -7.00 17.43
N VAL A 502 -22.23 -5.89 17.62
CA VAL A 502 -23.56 -5.88 18.23
C VAL A 502 -24.58 -5.23 17.31
N VAL A 503 -25.82 -5.71 17.42
CA VAL A 503 -27.01 -5.01 16.95
C VAL A 503 -27.56 -4.19 18.10
N LEU A 504 -27.68 -2.86 17.90
CA LEU A 504 -28.13 -1.93 18.92
C LEU A 504 -29.53 -2.27 19.44
N ARG A 505 -29.72 -2.16 20.76
CA ARG A 505 -31.02 -2.49 21.39
C ARG A 505 -32.10 -1.51 20.95
N ARG A 506 -33.29 -2.06 20.72
CA ARG A 506 -34.48 -1.28 20.36
C ARG A 506 -34.76 -0.12 21.33
N THR A 507 -34.53 -0.30 22.63
CA THR A 507 -34.72 0.76 23.63
C THR A 507 -33.82 1.98 23.40
N LEU A 508 -32.60 1.78 22.90
CA LEU A 508 -31.71 2.88 22.52
C LEU A 508 -32.22 3.57 21.26
N ILE A 509 -32.61 2.79 20.25
CA ILE A 509 -33.14 3.33 18.98
C ILE A 509 -34.43 4.11 19.20
N ASP A 510 -35.37 3.58 19.99
CA ASP A 510 -36.64 4.25 20.29
C ASP A 510 -36.42 5.54 21.11
N SER A 511 -35.32 5.64 21.88
CA SER A 511 -34.98 6.87 22.61
C SER A 511 -34.60 8.06 21.71
N LEU A 512 -34.21 7.81 20.45
CA LEU A 512 -33.93 8.87 19.48
C LEU A 512 -35.17 9.71 19.21
N LYS A 513 -36.36 9.10 19.14
CA LYS A 513 -37.64 9.81 18.93
C LYS A 513 -37.96 10.80 20.05
N THR A 514 -37.55 10.48 21.28
CA THR A 514 -37.76 11.34 22.44
C THR A 514 -36.70 12.42 22.55
N SER A 515 -35.44 12.08 22.26
CA SER A 515 -34.30 13.01 22.37
C SER A 515 -34.20 13.99 21.20
N HIS A 516 -34.74 13.62 20.04
CA HIS A 516 -34.72 14.40 18.82
C HIS A 516 -36.13 14.39 18.20
N PRO A 517 -37.07 15.16 18.78
CA PRO A 517 -38.47 15.14 18.36
C PRO A 517 -38.68 15.62 16.91
N ASP A 518 -37.70 16.34 16.35
CA ASP A 518 -37.73 16.89 14.99
C ASP A 518 -37.20 15.91 13.93
N ILE A 519 -36.81 14.67 14.30
CA ILE A 519 -36.41 13.65 13.32
C ILE A 519 -37.63 13.23 12.49
N GLU A 520 -37.58 13.51 11.19
CA GLU A 520 -38.51 12.93 10.23
C GLU A 520 -38.21 11.45 10.05
N VAL A 521 -39.12 10.59 10.51
CA VAL A 521 -39.06 9.14 10.27
C VAL A 521 -39.83 8.84 9.00
N ASP A 522 -39.16 8.26 8.01
CA ASP A 522 -39.81 7.79 6.80
C ASP A 522 -40.85 6.70 7.17
N PRO A 523 -42.13 6.83 6.76
CA PRO A 523 -43.16 5.86 7.08
C PRO A 523 -42.89 4.43 6.59
N ILE A 524 -42.05 4.29 5.55
CA ILE A 524 -41.61 3.01 4.97
C ILE A 524 -40.36 2.49 5.71
N ASP A 525 -39.40 3.38 5.99
CA ASP A 525 -38.17 3.06 6.73
C ASP A 525 -38.35 3.35 8.23
N GLY A 526 -38.82 2.33 8.96
CA GLY A 526 -39.17 2.42 10.39
C GLY A 526 -38.01 2.70 11.36
N LEU A 527 -36.79 2.98 10.86
CA LEU A 527 -35.63 3.39 11.66
C LEU A 527 -35.54 4.92 11.75
N PRO A 528 -35.45 5.51 12.97
CA PRO A 528 -35.31 6.95 13.16
C PRO A 528 -33.87 7.45 12.92
N ILE A 529 -33.04 6.69 12.22
CA ILE A 529 -31.65 7.05 11.92
C ILE A 529 -31.58 7.43 10.43
N PRO A 530 -31.13 8.64 10.07
CA PRO A 530 -30.95 9.03 8.68
C PRO A 530 -30.08 8.05 7.89
N LEU A 531 -30.42 7.83 6.61
CA LEU A 531 -29.70 6.88 5.73
C LEU A 531 -28.20 7.17 5.60
N HIS A 532 -27.82 8.44 5.68
CA HIS A 532 -26.44 8.91 5.56
C HIS A 532 -25.88 9.46 6.89
N ASP A 533 -26.49 9.10 8.03
CA ASP A 533 -25.89 9.41 9.33
C ASP A 533 -24.47 8.84 9.38
N PRO A 534 -23.44 9.59 9.80
CA PRO A 534 -22.08 9.06 9.89
C PRO A 534 -21.93 7.95 10.95
N GLU A 535 -20.86 7.18 10.83
CA GLU A 535 -20.59 6.07 11.75
C GLU A 535 -20.23 6.54 13.18
N PRO A 536 -20.54 5.76 14.23
CA PRO A 536 -19.99 5.97 15.57
C PRO A 536 -18.45 5.91 15.55
N GLN A 537 -17.80 6.76 16.35
CA GLN A 537 -16.33 6.79 16.53
C GLN A 537 -16.00 7.13 17.99
N ILE A 538 -16.22 6.18 18.90
CA ILE A 538 -16.12 6.37 20.35
C ILE A 538 -14.99 5.53 20.94
N THR A 539 -14.33 6.05 21.97
CA THR A 539 -13.29 5.36 22.73
C THR A 539 -13.48 5.57 24.22
N ILE A 540 -13.16 4.52 24.98
CA ILE A 540 -12.69 4.62 26.36
C ILE A 540 -11.17 4.54 26.28
N PRO A 541 -10.45 5.65 26.55
CA PRO A 541 -8.99 5.65 26.54
C PRO A 541 -8.41 4.74 27.62
N TYR A 542 -7.18 4.29 27.41
CA TYR A 542 -6.42 3.57 28.42
C TYR A 542 -6.27 4.42 29.70
N SER A 543 -6.47 3.78 30.86
CA SER A 543 -6.09 4.28 32.19
C SER A 543 -5.63 3.12 33.08
N ALA A 544 -5.12 3.40 34.28
CA ALA A 544 -4.76 2.35 35.24
C ALA A 544 -5.99 1.49 35.65
N GLU A 545 -7.16 2.11 35.79
CA GLU A 545 -8.43 1.46 36.16
C GLU A 545 -9.06 0.70 34.99
N HIS A 546 -8.86 1.20 33.77
CA HIS A 546 -9.30 0.60 32.52
C HIS A 546 -8.08 0.41 31.59
N PRO A 547 -7.27 -0.65 31.80
CA PRO A 547 -5.98 -0.84 31.14
C PRO A 547 -6.12 -1.37 29.69
N PHE A 548 -7.09 -0.84 28.95
CA PHE A 548 -7.41 -1.20 27.58
C PHE A 548 -7.64 0.07 26.77
N HIS A 549 -7.19 0.08 25.53
CA HIS A 549 -7.70 1.03 24.55
C HIS A 549 -8.91 0.40 23.87
N THR A 550 -9.96 1.18 23.64
CA THR A 550 -11.20 0.65 23.05
C THR A 550 -11.65 1.48 21.86
N GLN A 551 -12.28 0.82 20.90
CA GLN A 551 -12.90 1.45 19.75
C GLN A 551 -14.33 0.89 19.61
N PHE A 552 -15.31 1.75 19.82
CA PHE A 552 -16.73 1.52 19.58
C PHE A 552 -17.08 2.29 18.31
N HIS A 553 -17.01 1.61 17.18
CA HIS A 553 -17.08 2.28 15.89
C HIS A 553 -17.66 1.40 14.79
N ARG A 554 -17.64 1.90 13.57
CA ARG A 554 -17.73 1.08 12.37
C ARG A 554 -16.55 1.39 11.47
N ASP A 555 -15.97 0.33 10.93
CA ASP A 555 -14.73 0.41 10.19
C ASP A 555 -14.65 -0.72 9.18
N ALA A 556 -13.84 -0.54 8.14
CA ALA A 556 -13.82 -1.40 6.97
C ALA A 556 -12.98 -2.68 7.17
N PHE A 557 -12.88 -3.18 8.40
CA PHE A 557 -12.13 -4.41 8.67
C PHE A 557 -13.01 -5.65 8.55
N SER A 558 -12.37 -6.71 8.08
CA SER A 558 -13.04 -7.81 7.42
C SER A 558 -13.56 -8.91 8.33
N TYR A 559 -13.70 -8.64 9.63
CA TYR A 559 -13.86 -9.66 10.67
C TYR A 559 -15.31 -10.07 10.93
N GLY A 560 -16.28 -9.43 10.27
CA GLY A 560 -17.70 -9.80 10.36
C GLY A 560 -18.47 -9.20 9.19
N ASP A 561 -18.91 -10.05 8.27
CA ASP A 561 -19.88 -9.63 7.26
C ASP A 561 -21.24 -9.49 7.96
N VAL A 562 -21.80 -8.28 7.91
CA VAL A 562 -23.13 -7.98 8.43
C VAL A 562 -24.19 -8.78 7.67
N GLY A 563 -23.94 -9.03 6.37
CA GLY A 563 -24.90 -9.62 5.46
C GLY A 563 -26.09 -8.70 5.15
N PRO A 564 -26.95 -9.08 4.19
CA PRO A 564 -28.06 -8.23 3.74
C PRO A 564 -29.28 -8.24 4.68
N GLN A 565 -29.29 -9.09 5.71
CA GLN A 565 -30.47 -9.30 6.56
C GLN A 565 -30.60 -8.29 7.71
N ILE A 566 -29.53 -7.57 8.03
CA ILE A 566 -29.50 -6.61 9.14
C ILE A 566 -29.12 -5.24 8.59
N ASP A 567 -29.90 -4.23 8.96
CA ASP A 567 -29.62 -2.85 8.57
C ASP A 567 -28.31 -2.37 9.21
N GLN A 568 -27.38 -1.88 8.39
CA GLN A 568 -26.06 -1.47 8.86
C GLN A 568 -26.10 -0.31 9.86
N ARG A 569 -27.16 0.53 9.86
CA ARG A 569 -27.28 1.67 10.79
C ARG A 569 -27.35 1.24 12.24
N VAL A 570 -27.78 0.01 12.52
CA VAL A 570 -27.90 -0.53 13.89
C VAL A 570 -26.76 -1.46 14.27
N VAL A 571 -25.71 -1.59 13.44
CA VAL A 571 -24.56 -2.44 13.73
C VAL A 571 -23.39 -1.59 14.24
N LEU A 572 -22.72 -2.09 15.28
CA LEU A 572 -21.55 -1.47 15.88
C LEU A 572 -20.46 -2.51 16.12
N ASP A 573 -19.23 -2.18 15.75
CA ASP A 573 -18.02 -2.93 16.09
C ASP A 573 -17.52 -2.50 17.47
N ILE A 574 -17.07 -3.48 18.25
CA ILE A 574 -16.43 -3.26 19.54
C ILE A 574 -15.06 -3.94 19.53
N ARG A 575 -14.00 -3.14 19.61
CA ARG A 575 -12.60 -3.60 19.65
C ARG A 575 -11.93 -3.15 20.91
N TYR A 576 -11.25 -4.08 21.58
CA TYR A 576 -10.43 -3.79 22.75
C TYR A 576 -9.00 -4.23 22.48
N PHE A 577 -8.06 -3.39 22.90
CA PHE A 577 -6.63 -3.59 22.73
C PHE A 577 -5.93 -3.54 24.09
N GLY A 578 -5.11 -4.54 24.37
CA GLY A 578 -4.39 -4.69 25.63
C GLY A 578 -2.87 -4.72 25.42
N LYS A 579 -2.14 -4.12 26.38
CA LYS A 579 -0.68 -4.21 26.47
C LYS A 579 -0.25 -5.62 26.83
N LEU A 580 0.95 -6.00 26.40
CA LEU A 580 1.61 -7.25 26.73
C LEU A 580 2.97 -6.97 27.39
N GLU A 581 3.41 -7.84 28.29
CA GLU A 581 4.71 -7.71 28.93
C GLU A 581 5.86 -7.76 27.91
N ILE A 582 6.78 -6.80 28.05
CA ILE A 582 7.99 -6.72 27.22
C ILE A 582 8.98 -7.79 27.70
N LYS A 583 9.47 -8.63 26.78
CA LYS A 583 10.43 -9.70 27.09
C LYS A 583 11.52 -9.74 26.03
N GLU A 584 12.79 -9.82 26.46
CA GLU A 584 13.93 -10.03 25.54
C GLU A 584 13.77 -11.31 24.72
N SER A 585 13.16 -12.33 25.32
CA SER A 585 12.88 -13.63 24.69
C SER A 585 11.80 -13.58 23.62
N ASN A 586 11.09 -12.46 23.47
CA ASN A 586 10.17 -12.23 22.36
C ASN A 586 10.93 -11.50 21.26
N TYR A 587 11.10 -12.14 20.10
CA TYR A 587 11.94 -11.59 19.03
C TYR A 587 11.54 -12.06 17.63
N VAL A 588 12.06 -11.35 16.63
CA VAL A 588 12.03 -11.73 15.21
C VAL A 588 13.45 -12.05 14.76
N SER A 589 13.65 -13.24 14.22
CA SER A 589 14.93 -13.65 13.62
C SER A 589 14.86 -13.64 12.10
N PHE A 590 16.02 -13.51 11.45
CA PHE A 590 16.16 -13.45 10.00
C PHE A 590 17.19 -14.50 9.54
N SER A 591 16.90 -15.21 8.45
CA SER A 591 17.83 -16.19 7.89
C SER A 591 17.62 -16.35 6.39
N TYR A 592 18.70 -16.67 5.67
CA TYR A 592 18.65 -17.11 4.27
C TYR A 592 18.46 -18.62 4.11
N GLN A 593 18.54 -19.35 5.22
CA GLN A 593 18.45 -20.80 5.26
C GLN A 593 17.51 -21.25 6.36
N ASP A 594 16.77 -22.32 6.11
CA ASP A 594 15.99 -22.96 7.15
C ASP A 594 16.87 -23.83 8.08
N ARG A 595 16.27 -24.40 9.13
CA ARG A 595 16.93 -25.30 10.09
C ARG A 595 17.56 -26.56 9.47
N HIS A 596 17.28 -26.84 8.20
CA HIS A 596 17.83 -27.96 7.45
C HIS A 596 18.90 -27.52 6.41
N GLY A 597 19.27 -26.23 6.40
CA GLY A 597 20.27 -25.66 5.48
C GLY A 597 19.74 -25.41 4.06
N ARG A 598 18.42 -25.45 3.85
CA ARG A 598 17.81 -25.18 2.53
C ARG A 598 17.52 -23.69 2.39
N PRO A 599 17.49 -23.12 1.16
CA PRO A 599 17.13 -21.72 0.96
C PRO A 599 15.79 -21.37 1.63
N ASN A 600 15.79 -20.27 2.37
CA ASN A 600 14.61 -19.72 3.05
C ASN A 600 14.67 -18.19 2.92
N THR A 601 13.96 -17.66 1.94
CA THR A 601 13.85 -16.22 1.68
C THR A 601 12.38 -15.84 1.58
N ASP A 602 12.08 -14.57 1.83
CA ASP A 602 10.77 -14.04 1.51
C ASP A 602 10.57 -13.91 -0.01
N ILE A 603 9.41 -13.36 -0.40
CA ILE A 603 9.02 -13.19 -1.80
C ILE A 603 9.89 -12.18 -2.59
N TYR A 604 10.78 -11.45 -1.92
CA TYR A 604 11.69 -10.47 -2.51
C TYR A 604 13.16 -10.90 -2.45
N ASP A 605 13.42 -12.18 -2.19
CA ASP A 605 14.76 -12.75 -1.97
C ASP A 605 15.50 -12.15 -0.76
N MET A 606 14.78 -11.57 0.20
CA MET A 606 15.35 -11.08 1.46
C MET A 606 15.34 -12.20 2.52
N PRO A 607 16.17 -12.10 3.58
CA PRO A 607 16.19 -13.08 4.66
C PRO A 607 14.79 -13.30 5.26
N GLN A 608 14.33 -14.55 5.33
CA GLN A 608 13.01 -14.89 5.84
C GLN A 608 12.89 -14.48 7.32
N PRO A 609 11.91 -13.63 7.68
CA PRO A 609 11.56 -13.35 9.08
C PRO A 609 10.89 -14.55 9.75
N THR A 610 11.22 -14.81 11.01
CA THR A 610 10.61 -15.86 11.84
C THR A 610 10.33 -15.31 13.24
N PHE A 611 9.09 -15.48 13.72
CA PHE A 611 8.65 -14.96 15.02
C PHE A 611 8.82 -15.98 16.14
N HIS A 612 9.24 -15.48 17.30
CA HIS A 612 9.33 -16.24 18.55
C HIS A 612 8.62 -15.42 19.63
N PHE A 613 7.31 -15.65 19.82
CA PHE A 613 6.51 -14.85 20.73
C PHE A 613 5.74 -15.71 21.74
N ARG A 614 5.81 -15.33 23.02
CA ARG A 614 5.01 -15.95 24.09
C ARG A 614 4.45 -14.91 25.08
N THR A 615 3.16 -15.00 25.33
CA THR A 615 2.48 -14.27 26.41
C THR A 615 2.88 -14.82 27.78
N SER A 616 2.72 -14.02 28.84
CA SER A 616 2.86 -14.47 30.23
C SER A 616 1.50 -14.82 30.82
N THR A 617 1.50 -15.46 32.00
CA THR A 617 0.26 -15.69 32.76
C THR A 617 -0.44 -14.38 33.13
N LYS A 618 0.30 -13.28 33.31
CA LYS A 618 -0.27 -11.96 33.58
C LYS A 618 -0.95 -11.39 32.33
N ASP A 619 -0.31 -11.54 31.17
CA ASP A 619 -0.89 -11.17 29.87
C ASP A 619 -2.20 -11.94 29.62
N ASP A 620 -2.20 -13.25 29.89
CA ASP A 620 -3.37 -14.11 29.72
C ASP A 620 -4.51 -13.67 30.66
N ALA A 621 -4.21 -13.41 31.93
CA ALA A 621 -5.19 -12.93 32.91
C ALA A 621 -5.77 -11.57 32.53
N LEU A 622 -4.93 -10.64 32.06
CA LEU A 622 -5.35 -9.32 31.60
C LEU A 622 -6.22 -9.41 30.35
N THR A 623 -5.86 -10.29 29.41
CA THR A 623 -6.62 -10.55 28.17
C THR A 623 -7.98 -11.20 28.46
N GLN A 624 -8.07 -12.09 29.45
CA GLN A 624 -9.35 -12.63 29.92
C GLN A 624 -10.22 -11.57 30.60
N ARG A 625 -9.61 -10.64 31.36
CA ARG A 625 -10.33 -9.47 31.90
C ARG A 625 -10.85 -8.58 30.77
N MET A 626 -10.04 -8.33 29.74
CA MET A 626 -10.40 -7.53 28.58
C MET A 626 -11.64 -8.08 27.87
N MET A 627 -11.66 -9.40 27.62
CA MET A 627 -12.82 -10.08 27.04
C MET A 627 -14.09 -9.87 27.86
N ARG A 628 -14.00 -9.99 29.19
CA ARG A 628 -15.16 -9.75 30.08
C ARG A 628 -15.65 -8.30 29.99
N GLU A 629 -14.75 -7.31 30.06
CA GLU A 629 -15.15 -5.90 29.96
C GLU A 629 -15.72 -5.53 28.58
N MET A 630 -15.28 -6.20 27.50
CA MET A 630 -15.88 -6.07 26.17
C MET A 630 -17.30 -6.64 26.13
N CYS A 631 -17.54 -7.81 26.73
CA CYS A 631 -18.88 -8.39 26.85
C CYS A 631 -19.81 -7.52 27.70
N ASP A 632 -19.30 -6.90 28.76
CA ASP A 632 -20.07 -5.98 29.61
C ASP A 632 -20.50 -4.73 28.82
N SER A 633 -19.60 -4.11 28.07
CA SER A 633 -19.93 -2.95 27.23
C SER A 633 -20.87 -3.31 26.07
N ALA A 634 -20.66 -4.46 25.42
CA ALA A 634 -21.58 -5.00 24.44
C ALA A 634 -23.00 -5.20 25.01
N SER A 635 -23.09 -5.67 26.25
CA SER A 635 -24.36 -5.89 26.96
C SER A 635 -25.08 -4.59 27.34
N VAL A 636 -24.39 -3.46 27.40
CA VAL A 636 -25.04 -2.14 27.54
C VAL A 636 -25.72 -1.75 26.21
N LEU A 637 -25.06 -2.04 25.09
CA LEU A 637 -25.39 -1.49 23.79
C LEU A 637 -26.38 -2.34 23.00
N GLY A 638 -26.26 -3.66 23.07
CA GLY A 638 -26.78 -4.53 22.01
C GLY A 638 -26.93 -5.99 22.40
N SER A 639 -27.26 -6.79 21.38
CA SER A 639 -27.07 -8.24 21.34
C SER A 639 -26.03 -8.56 20.27
N TYR A 640 -25.24 -9.61 20.46
CA TYR A 640 -24.21 -9.98 19.50
C TYR A 640 -24.79 -10.27 18.12
N LEU A 641 -24.10 -9.81 17.08
CA LEU A 641 -24.35 -10.24 15.73
C LEU A 641 -23.95 -11.73 15.62
N PRO A 642 -24.81 -12.64 15.12
CA PRO A 642 -24.52 -14.07 15.10
C PRO A 642 -23.21 -14.45 14.39
N ASN A 643 -22.84 -13.71 13.35
CA ASN A 643 -21.63 -13.95 12.56
C ASN A 643 -20.35 -13.32 13.15
N ALA A 644 -20.48 -12.53 14.22
CA ALA A 644 -19.35 -11.86 14.88
C ALA A 644 -19.51 -11.85 16.41
N PRO A 645 -19.57 -13.04 17.05
CA PRO A 645 -19.60 -13.15 18.51
C PRO A 645 -18.28 -12.67 19.15
N PRO A 646 -18.25 -12.46 20.48
CA PRO A 646 -17.02 -12.20 21.22
C PRO A 646 -15.94 -13.23 20.94
N GLN A 647 -14.78 -12.76 20.47
CA GLN A 647 -13.65 -13.61 20.12
C GLN A 647 -12.31 -12.92 20.41
N HIS A 648 -11.31 -13.73 20.73
CA HIS A 648 -9.91 -13.28 20.70
C HIS A 648 -9.45 -13.26 19.25
N MET A 649 -8.87 -12.15 18.85
CA MET A 649 -8.25 -12.01 17.53
C MET A 649 -6.80 -12.50 17.60
N GLY A 650 -6.25 -12.92 16.46
CA GLY A 650 -4.84 -13.26 16.35
C GLY A 650 -3.94 -12.08 16.75
N LEU A 651 -2.79 -12.39 17.34
CA LEU A 651 -1.73 -11.41 17.60
C LEU A 651 -1.09 -10.95 16.28
N GLY A 652 -0.46 -9.78 16.26
CA GLY A 652 0.18 -9.22 15.06
C GLY A 652 -0.42 -7.90 14.59
N CYS A 653 -0.95 -7.11 15.53
CA CYS A 653 -1.46 -5.77 15.27
C CYS A 653 -0.76 -4.81 16.22
N HIS A 654 -0.34 -3.65 15.68
CA HIS A 654 0.33 -2.57 16.42
C HIS A 654 1.64 -3.01 17.08
N SER A 655 2.45 -3.79 16.38
CA SER A 655 3.70 -4.29 16.91
C SER A 655 4.80 -3.22 17.03
N THR A 656 5.63 -3.35 18.06
CA THR A 656 6.70 -2.41 18.41
C THR A 656 8.00 -3.12 18.80
N GLY A 657 9.07 -2.36 19.03
CA GLY A 657 10.26 -2.81 19.77
C GLY A 657 11.43 -3.38 18.95
N THR A 658 11.23 -3.81 17.71
CA THR A 658 12.26 -4.54 16.93
C THR A 658 13.51 -3.73 16.59
N THR A 659 13.42 -2.39 16.58
CA THR A 659 14.56 -1.48 16.49
C THR A 659 14.46 -0.42 17.59
N ARG A 660 14.11 -0.86 18.81
CA ARG A 660 13.74 0.03 19.92
C ARG A 660 14.80 1.09 20.20
N VAL A 661 14.34 2.31 20.47
CA VAL A 661 15.17 3.39 21.00
C VAL A 661 15.36 3.22 22.50
N GLY A 662 16.50 3.63 23.04
CA GLY A 662 16.71 3.56 24.48
C GLY A 662 17.98 4.24 24.96
N ASN A 663 18.03 4.45 26.27
CA ASN A 663 19.21 4.99 26.95
C ASN A 663 20.29 3.93 27.14
N ASP A 664 19.89 2.68 27.40
CA ASP A 664 20.81 1.56 27.58
C ASP A 664 21.23 0.97 26.22
N PRO A 665 22.51 1.09 25.82
CA PRO A 665 23.00 0.56 24.56
C PRO A 665 22.96 -0.97 24.49
N LYS A 666 22.85 -1.71 25.60
CA LYS A 666 22.79 -3.18 25.56
C LYS A 666 21.43 -3.71 25.13
N THR A 667 20.38 -2.91 25.31
CA THR A 667 18.99 -3.30 25.11
C THR A 667 18.29 -2.47 24.04
N SER A 668 18.96 -1.51 23.42
CA SER A 668 18.38 -0.63 22.39
C SER A 668 19.19 -0.64 21.11
N VAL A 669 18.52 -0.65 19.95
CA VAL A 669 19.15 -0.60 18.63
C VAL A 669 19.53 0.83 18.26
N ALA A 670 18.81 1.81 18.79
CA ALA A 670 19.04 3.22 18.53
C ALA A 670 19.02 4.04 19.83
N ASN A 671 19.65 5.21 19.81
CA ASN A 671 19.53 6.16 20.90
C ASN A 671 18.18 6.90 20.88
N LYS A 672 17.96 7.82 21.82
CA LYS A 672 16.73 8.63 21.91
C LYS A 672 16.40 9.45 20.66
N ASN A 673 17.37 9.70 19.80
CA ASN A 673 17.21 10.44 18.53
C ASN A 673 17.01 9.48 17.36
N SER A 674 16.65 8.22 17.60
CA SER A 674 16.48 7.19 16.56
C SER A 674 17.74 6.92 15.72
N ARG A 675 18.92 7.34 16.19
CA ARG A 675 20.20 7.11 15.51
C ARG A 675 20.75 5.74 15.91
N VAL A 676 21.12 4.95 14.91
CA VAL A 676 21.49 3.53 15.07
C VAL A 676 22.79 3.38 15.84
N ARG A 677 22.84 2.39 16.74
CA ARG A 677 24.04 1.99 17.47
C ARG A 677 24.80 0.89 16.72
N ARG A 678 26.12 0.91 16.87
CA ARG A 678 27.00 -0.22 16.59
C ARG A 678 27.11 -1.09 17.84
N ASP A 679 27.53 -2.34 17.67
CA ASP A 679 27.98 -3.17 18.79
C ASP A 679 29.10 -2.44 19.56
N GLY A 680 28.89 -2.21 20.86
CA GLY A 680 29.87 -1.51 21.73
C GLY A 680 29.58 -0.04 22.03
N GLU A 681 28.31 0.39 22.00
CA GLU A 681 27.79 1.72 22.41
C GLU A 681 27.98 2.87 21.40
N ASP A 682 28.91 2.75 20.44
CA ASP A 682 29.13 3.75 19.37
C ASP A 682 27.88 4.00 18.52
N LEU A 683 27.72 5.22 18.00
CA LEU A 683 26.62 5.56 17.09
C LEU A 683 27.09 5.60 15.64
N PHE A 684 26.24 5.11 14.73
CA PHE A 684 26.44 5.35 13.31
C PHE A 684 26.43 6.85 13.02
N ARG A 685 27.39 7.32 12.24
CA ARG A 685 27.54 8.74 11.89
C ARG A 685 26.40 9.25 11.04
N ASN A 686 25.70 8.38 10.32
CA ASN A 686 24.74 8.84 9.32
C ASN A 686 23.57 7.88 9.05
N LEU A 687 23.17 7.08 10.05
CA LEU A 687 22.05 6.13 9.92
C LEU A 687 21.01 6.29 11.03
N TRP A 688 19.75 6.44 10.63
CA TRP A 688 18.59 6.53 11.50
C TRP A 688 17.56 5.45 11.18
N VAL A 689 16.75 5.09 12.17
CA VAL A 689 15.58 4.22 12.03
C VAL A 689 14.29 4.99 12.28
N GLY A 690 13.18 4.46 11.78
CA GLY A 690 11.85 5.01 12.02
C GLY A 690 10.78 3.94 11.92
N GLY A 691 9.71 4.10 12.67
CA GLY A 691 8.61 3.14 12.70
C GLY A 691 8.07 2.94 14.10
N THR A 692 7.02 2.13 14.19
CA THR A 692 6.57 1.58 15.47
C THR A 692 7.65 0.68 16.10
N SER A 693 8.58 0.15 15.29
CA SER A 693 9.78 -0.56 15.76
C SER A 693 10.65 0.24 16.72
N CYS A 694 10.64 1.57 16.62
CA CYS A 694 11.41 2.45 17.50
C CYS A 694 10.80 2.53 18.90
N ILE A 695 9.49 2.32 19.06
CA ILE A 695 8.81 2.47 20.35
C ILE A 695 9.32 1.39 21.30
N PRO A 696 9.92 1.76 22.45
CA PRO A 696 10.51 0.79 23.37
C PRO A 696 9.50 0.16 24.33
N ASP A 697 8.33 0.75 24.45
CA ASP A 697 7.23 0.34 25.32
C ASP A 697 6.24 -0.59 24.61
N SER A 698 5.47 -1.33 25.41
CA SER A 698 4.22 -1.93 24.98
C SER A 698 3.11 -0.88 25.02
N THR A 699 2.27 -0.88 23.99
CA THR A 699 1.15 0.06 23.84
C THR A 699 -0.16 -0.70 23.83
N ALA A 700 -1.23 -0.12 24.35
CA ALA A 700 -2.61 -0.51 24.07
C ALA A 700 -3.23 0.41 23.02
N CYS A 701 -2.88 1.70 23.05
CA CYS A 701 -3.36 2.66 22.07
C CYS A 701 -2.70 2.44 20.69
N ASN A 702 -3.30 2.98 19.62
CA ASN A 702 -2.70 2.88 18.29
C ASN A 702 -1.34 3.64 18.25
N PRO A 703 -0.24 2.99 17.83
CA PRO A 703 1.11 3.51 18.06
C PRO A 703 1.60 4.53 17.02
N THR A 704 0.85 4.76 15.92
CA THR A 704 1.35 5.56 14.79
C THR A 704 1.68 7.00 15.18
N LEU A 705 0.86 7.66 16.01
CA LEU A 705 1.13 9.01 16.49
C LEU A 705 2.44 9.06 17.30
N THR A 706 2.66 8.08 18.18
CA THR A 706 3.90 7.93 18.95
C THR A 706 5.10 7.68 18.04
N ALA A 707 4.96 6.85 17.01
CA ALA A 707 6.01 6.63 16.02
C ALA A 707 6.36 7.89 15.22
N VAL A 708 5.36 8.71 14.87
CA VAL A 708 5.57 10.03 14.24
C VAL A 708 6.33 10.97 15.18
N ALA A 709 6.04 10.96 16.48
CA ALA A 709 6.79 11.75 17.47
C ALA A 709 8.29 11.37 17.50
N TYR A 710 8.62 10.08 17.53
CA TYR A 710 10.01 9.61 17.42
C TYR A 710 10.66 9.96 16.08
N ALA A 711 9.90 9.94 14.98
CA ALA A 711 10.39 10.32 13.66
C ALA A 711 10.72 11.81 13.56
N ILE A 712 9.91 12.68 14.18
CA ILE A 712 10.19 14.11 14.29
C ILE A 712 11.51 14.33 15.05
N GLN A 713 11.67 13.68 16.21
CA GLN A 713 12.92 13.75 16.99
C GLN A 713 14.14 13.31 16.17
N GLY A 714 14.02 12.19 15.47
CA GLY A 714 15.11 11.67 14.64
C GLY A 714 15.43 12.56 13.45
N ALA A 715 14.42 13.15 12.81
CA ALA A 715 14.63 14.08 11.71
C ALA A 715 15.36 15.36 12.16
N GLU A 716 15.08 15.86 13.36
CA GLU A 716 15.80 17.01 13.93
C GLU A 716 17.28 16.70 14.19
N ASP A 717 17.60 15.50 14.66
CA ASP A 717 18.99 15.06 14.83
C ASP A 717 19.70 14.87 13.48
N LEU A 718 19.02 14.26 12.51
CA LEU A 718 19.51 14.07 11.15
C LEU A 718 19.86 15.40 10.48
N ILE A 719 19.01 16.43 10.62
CA ILE A 719 19.26 17.77 10.05
C ILE A 719 20.52 18.41 10.66
N LYS A 720 20.80 18.18 11.95
CA LYS A 720 22.04 18.68 12.57
C LYS A 720 23.27 18.06 11.91
N VAL A 721 23.20 16.80 11.49
CA VAL A 721 24.29 16.10 10.78
C VAL A 721 24.43 16.57 9.33
N LEU A 722 23.33 16.88 8.64
CA LEU A 722 23.37 17.53 7.33
C LEU A 722 24.03 18.92 7.38
N GLY A 723 24.01 19.55 8.56
CA GLY A 723 24.43 20.93 8.79
C GLY A 723 23.31 21.92 8.48
N THR A 724 23.32 23.08 9.13
CA THR A 724 22.54 24.22 8.62
C THR A 724 23.24 24.67 7.35
N GLY A 725 22.59 24.67 6.18
CA GLY A 725 23.14 25.28 4.97
C GLY A 725 23.39 26.79 5.13
N LYS A 726 24.41 27.16 5.90
CA LYS A 726 24.89 28.53 6.16
C LYS A 726 26.41 28.51 6.06
N ASP A 727 26.91 29.17 5.02
CA ASP A 727 27.87 30.25 5.22
C ASP A 727 27.34 31.50 4.51
N VAL A 728 27.33 32.59 5.30
CA VAL A 728 26.94 34.00 5.07
C VAL A 728 25.45 34.33 5.07
#